data_AF-A0A9E3Q793-F1
#
_entry.id   AF-A0A9E3Q793-F1
#
_cell.length_a   1.000
_cell.length_b   1.000
_cell.length_c   1.000
_cell.angle_alpha   90.00
_cell.angle_beta   90.00
_cell.angle_gamma   90.00
#
_symmetry.space_group_name_H-M   'P 1'
#
loop_
_entity.id
_entity.type
_entity.pdbx_description
1 polymer ?
#
loop_
_entity_poly.entity_id
_entity_poly.type
_entity_poly.pdbx_seq_one_letter_code
_entity_poly.pdbx_strand_id
1 'polypeptide(L)'
;MRRMLLRVGRGVVGAVIGMGWMAGLQGGAAEMGVGRDGMGRPVLGVTAAADQVVVLERAGALGEWGEWVRGHGPLEGVVDRTAVGVPGVFYRGLLRLRTGEDDWKNLVQGVGEEAFRSEEPPPWKLEARWIKFAIELDRPDRVIFQDSGRYRFHYDFAVERMPAFRGMTRAEFDAVTLRVAGQRAVLGAVLFPPTPELREVAIQLVGHDAYPREAVAEWFGTVRAAILGPENLAAFYLPTFEQAEVAREHRDWFAGQGIPVGTAGRWVTGDECYAPGWALGRMTWVPAAEIGTAYREGRLRPDDVLLTEAVPAEVPPLAGIVSLSPATPNSHVALLAKSFGIPFVHLAGEEAEEALRGWAGREVLVRAVQQFLGCEVWVWPMGSEIEAPMREAILAHKAAPRLDIEPKAARGVFHVAVDPLGPGDLRHVGGKAANFGILRQSLPGNSPSPAIAFTFDLWDAFLEQGWAGGGTLGAWVEARLGGFAWPPDMGAVQTALAEVRDGVRNRADFTPVQKQAILEALVGAGFDPMRKIRFRSSTNMEDSEQFIGAGLYDSYSGCLADDLDDDTAGPSRCDPEERAERGVFRALRRVYASFFNDNAFLERLRHGVNEADVGMAVLVHYSAPDEIERANGVATMEIRRSGALRTINGTLVTQVGAVSVSNPEGGARPEVVKVTRFSSGPPFFEVESRSSLVPLGGEVLEWTGEYEELYGLLDAASREWERVMPPQDRWILDFEYKKLAPDDRLSVNQIRPLPLPPEQGPVTFWLLNTEGRWGVEQGEFGELMALHRLKSFWEFETRHTRWDEASLGETLFDRVEGRWIEGLEERTLAGPIATLPGYRYGLGEEATEDAWESDWATWRLRVHRGIHVPNGAGPVAVLQDARVEWEARYASPQPTLEVRSDGVIANTTTSRESVNLVPLTPVGPGSKRQERMGRKGGWEVRTEFYWPPEPKGIVAGYTAPLQAWVETTVTGFTSRPVVLRGDFSQTYRPGHHNFWEEFLFDPWLEPGLEPDLLAELAAADIRGWRLVWDGPDVSQWSVLGMDGRFRELR
;
A
#
# COMPACT_ATOMS: atom_id res chain seq x y z
N MET A 1 -38.85 -0.30 -35.28
CA MET A 1 -39.13 0.10 -33.88
C MET A 1 -40.42 -0.60 -33.45
N ARG A 2 -40.38 -1.49 -32.46
CA ARG A 2 -41.59 -2.09 -31.85
C ARG A 2 -42.04 -1.21 -30.66
N ARG A 3 -43.35 -1.08 -30.40
CA ARG A 3 -43.94 -0.26 -29.32
C ARG A 3 -44.81 -1.12 -28.39
N MET A 4 -44.69 -0.95 -27.07
CA MET A 4 -45.48 -1.66 -26.05
C MET A 4 -46.01 -0.67 -25.01
N LEU A 5 -47.28 -0.76 -24.58
CA LEU A 5 -47.91 0.23 -23.68
C LEU A 5 -48.52 -0.43 -22.43
N LEU A 6 -48.32 0.18 -21.23
CA LEU A 6 -48.87 -0.29 -19.95
C LEU A 6 -49.41 0.88 -19.07
N ARG A 7 -50.51 0.64 -18.33
CA ARG A 7 -51.14 1.60 -17.38
C ARG A 7 -51.11 1.07 -15.95
N VAL A 8 -50.77 1.92 -14.96
CA VAL A 8 -50.79 1.56 -13.53
C VAL A 8 -51.79 2.43 -12.75
N GLY A 9 -52.83 1.81 -12.18
CA GLY A 9 -53.80 2.45 -11.27
C GLY A 9 -53.82 1.80 -9.88
N ARG A 10 -54.47 2.45 -8.89
CA ARG A 10 -54.76 1.81 -7.59
C ARG A 10 -55.73 0.63 -7.82
N GLY A 11 -55.19 -0.60 -7.79
CA GLY A 11 -55.98 -1.83 -7.67
C GLY A 11 -56.21 -2.67 -8.92
N VAL A 12 -55.67 -2.33 -10.11
CA VAL A 12 -55.81 -3.18 -11.32
C VAL A 12 -54.53 -3.14 -12.16
N VAL A 13 -53.92 -4.32 -12.41
CA VAL A 13 -52.94 -4.54 -13.47
C VAL A 13 -53.76 -4.87 -14.73
N GLY A 14 -53.71 -4.03 -15.77
CA GLY A 14 -54.58 -4.18 -16.94
C GLY A 14 -54.00 -3.70 -18.27
N ALA A 15 -53.93 -4.66 -19.20
CA ALA A 15 -53.80 -4.59 -20.66
C ALA A 15 -52.44 -4.17 -21.28
N VAL A 16 -51.68 -5.18 -21.75
CA VAL A 16 -50.69 -5.06 -22.83
C VAL A 16 -51.45 -4.84 -24.15
N ILE A 17 -51.34 -3.67 -24.77
CA ILE A 17 -51.81 -3.46 -26.15
C ILE A 17 -50.60 -3.55 -27.08
N GLY A 18 -50.41 -4.71 -27.70
CA GLY A 18 -49.47 -4.89 -28.81
C GLY A 18 -50.11 -4.50 -30.13
N MET A 19 -49.67 -3.41 -30.76
CA MET A 19 -49.95 -3.11 -32.17
C MET A 19 -48.68 -3.39 -33.00
N GLY A 20 -48.80 -4.29 -33.98
CA GLY A 20 -47.66 -4.91 -34.68
C GLY A 20 -47.23 -4.30 -36.03
N TRP A 21 -46.23 -4.99 -36.60
CA TRP A 21 -45.70 -5.02 -37.99
C TRP A 21 -44.66 -3.98 -38.46
N MET A 22 -43.39 -4.44 -38.47
CA MET A 22 -42.49 -4.32 -39.62
C MET A 22 -41.74 -5.66 -39.76
N ALA A 23 -41.73 -6.24 -40.97
CA ALA A 23 -41.05 -7.47 -41.30
C ALA A 23 -39.52 -7.29 -41.20
N GLY A 24 -38.82 -8.23 -40.55
CA GLY A 24 -37.35 -8.31 -40.62
C GLY A 24 -36.60 -8.72 -39.35
N LEU A 25 -37.22 -8.76 -38.17
CA LEU A 25 -36.54 -9.17 -36.92
C LEU A 25 -36.98 -10.60 -36.53
N GLN A 26 -36.14 -11.59 -36.83
CA GLN A 26 -36.23 -12.93 -36.25
C GLN A 26 -35.70 -12.89 -34.81
N GLY A 27 -36.61 -12.75 -33.86
CA GLY A 27 -36.34 -12.76 -32.42
C GLY A 27 -37.69 -12.74 -31.69
N GLY A 28 -37.78 -13.44 -30.55
CA GLY A 28 -39.01 -13.70 -29.81
C GLY A 28 -39.91 -12.48 -29.56
N ALA A 29 -41.16 -12.73 -29.17
CA ALA A 29 -42.05 -11.65 -28.74
C ALA A 29 -41.35 -10.90 -27.58
N ALA A 30 -41.07 -9.62 -27.78
CA ALA A 30 -40.50 -8.82 -26.72
C ALA A 30 -41.64 -8.44 -25.75
N GLU A 31 -41.38 -8.59 -24.46
CA GLU A 31 -42.35 -8.48 -23.39
C GLU A 31 -41.92 -7.39 -22.42
N MET A 32 -42.88 -6.60 -21.95
CA MET A 32 -42.68 -5.59 -20.94
C MET A 32 -43.49 -5.97 -19.71
N GLY A 33 -42.82 -6.13 -18.58
CA GLY A 33 -43.42 -6.43 -17.28
C GLY A 33 -43.47 -5.20 -16.40
N VAL A 34 -44.53 -5.08 -15.58
CA VAL A 34 -44.63 -4.06 -14.52
C VAL A 34 -45.06 -4.74 -13.22
N GLY A 35 -44.21 -4.66 -12.20
CA GLY A 35 -44.46 -5.07 -10.82
C GLY A 35 -44.47 -3.89 -9.86
N ARG A 36 -44.41 -4.18 -8.56
CA ARG A 36 -44.19 -3.20 -7.49
C ARG A 36 -43.15 -3.70 -6.50
N ASP A 37 -42.36 -2.80 -5.93
CA ASP A 37 -41.41 -3.13 -4.86
C ASP A 37 -42.07 -3.12 -3.47
N GLY A 38 -41.29 -3.40 -2.42
CA GLY A 38 -41.76 -3.42 -1.02
C GLY A 38 -42.30 -2.08 -0.50
N MET A 39 -42.07 -0.97 -1.21
CA MET A 39 -42.63 0.36 -0.92
C MET A 39 -43.80 0.73 -1.84
N GLY A 40 -44.23 -0.19 -2.71
CA GLY A 40 -45.32 0.00 -3.66
C GLY A 40 -44.96 0.81 -4.91
N ARG A 41 -43.67 1.07 -5.18
CA ARG A 41 -43.19 1.79 -6.38
C ARG A 41 -43.24 0.88 -7.61
N PRO A 42 -43.65 1.36 -8.80
CA PRO A 42 -43.61 0.56 -10.03
C PRO A 42 -42.19 0.07 -10.36
N VAL A 43 -42.06 -1.21 -10.72
CA VAL A 43 -40.80 -1.84 -11.15
C VAL A 43 -40.99 -2.40 -12.55
N LEU A 44 -40.16 -2.03 -13.51
CA LEU A 44 -40.31 -2.41 -14.92
C LEU A 44 -39.21 -3.35 -15.38
N GLY A 45 -39.57 -4.25 -16.29
CA GLY A 45 -38.65 -5.09 -17.04
C GLY A 45 -39.01 -5.15 -18.52
N VAL A 46 -38.01 -5.27 -19.39
CA VAL A 46 -38.16 -5.39 -20.85
C VAL A 46 -37.22 -6.47 -21.35
N THR A 47 -37.75 -7.48 -22.03
CA THR A 47 -36.93 -8.47 -22.73
C THR A 47 -36.44 -7.89 -24.07
N ALA A 48 -35.13 -8.01 -24.33
CA ALA A 48 -34.49 -7.54 -25.55
C ALA A 48 -33.22 -8.36 -25.85
N ALA A 49 -32.78 -8.35 -27.12
CA ALA A 49 -31.51 -8.97 -27.51
C ALA A 49 -30.32 -8.08 -27.12
N ALA A 50 -29.15 -8.69 -26.87
CA ALA A 50 -27.95 -7.98 -26.38
C ALA A 50 -27.47 -6.84 -27.31
N ASP A 51 -27.76 -6.92 -28.61
CA ASP A 51 -27.44 -5.93 -29.64
C ASP A 51 -28.50 -4.82 -29.81
N GLN A 52 -29.52 -4.79 -28.94
CA GLN A 52 -30.61 -3.83 -28.98
C GLN A 52 -30.49 -2.77 -27.88
N VAL A 53 -31.02 -1.59 -28.20
CA VAL A 53 -31.25 -0.51 -27.25
C VAL A 53 -32.71 -0.54 -26.83
N VAL A 54 -32.93 -0.53 -25.53
CA VAL A 54 -34.24 -0.37 -24.90
C VAL A 54 -34.39 1.09 -24.48
N VAL A 55 -35.44 1.75 -24.96
CA VAL A 55 -35.85 3.09 -24.53
C VAL A 55 -37.20 2.99 -23.84
N LEU A 56 -37.21 3.15 -22.52
CA LEU A 56 -38.40 3.31 -21.71
C LEU A 56 -38.81 4.77 -21.70
N GLU A 57 -40.06 5.02 -22.08
CA GLU A 57 -40.67 6.33 -22.03
C GLU A 57 -41.81 6.36 -21.01
N ARG A 58 -41.99 7.52 -20.40
CA ARG A 58 -42.97 7.78 -19.35
C ARG A 58 -43.87 8.94 -19.74
N ALA A 59 -45.14 8.88 -19.32
CA ALA A 59 -46.09 9.97 -19.52
C ALA A 59 -47.05 10.12 -18.33
N GLY A 60 -47.36 11.35 -17.94
CA GLY A 60 -48.44 11.67 -16.99
C GLY A 60 -49.84 11.68 -17.64
N ALA A 61 -49.89 11.83 -18.97
CA ALA A 61 -51.10 11.72 -19.78
C ALA A 61 -50.79 11.08 -21.14
N LEU A 62 -51.74 10.35 -21.71
CA LEU A 62 -51.59 9.72 -23.03
C LEU A 62 -51.46 10.79 -24.13
N GLY A 63 -50.22 11.14 -24.48
CA GLY A 63 -49.89 12.17 -25.47
C GLY A 63 -48.54 12.84 -25.23
N GLU A 64 -48.08 12.87 -23.97
CA GLU A 64 -46.87 13.58 -23.54
C GLU A 64 -45.79 12.58 -23.13
N TRP A 65 -45.23 11.89 -24.12
CA TRP A 65 -44.20 10.87 -23.89
C TRP A 65 -42.82 11.51 -23.82
N GLY A 66 -42.09 11.25 -22.73
CA GLY A 66 -40.69 11.59 -22.59
C GLY A 66 -39.81 10.35 -22.41
N GLU A 67 -38.63 10.33 -23.03
CA GLU A 67 -37.59 9.35 -22.73
C GLU A 67 -37.21 9.45 -21.26
N TRP A 68 -37.35 8.34 -20.54
CA TRP A 68 -37.04 8.24 -19.13
C TRP A 68 -35.77 7.43 -18.89
N VAL A 69 -35.72 6.19 -19.40
CA VAL A 69 -34.59 5.28 -19.22
C VAL A 69 -34.16 4.69 -20.55
N ARG A 70 -32.86 4.71 -20.80
CA ARG A 70 -32.21 4.01 -21.92
C ARG A 70 -31.26 2.94 -21.38
N GLY A 71 -31.25 1.76 -22.00
CA GLY A 71 -30.23 0.75 -21.73
C GLY A 71 -29.98 -0.19 -22.89
N HIS A 72 -28.99 -1.07 -22.73
CA HIS A 72 -28.53 -2.01 -23.75
C HIS A 72 -28.88 -3.42 -23.34
N GLY A 73 -29.41 -4.21 -24.27
CA GLY A 73 -29.89 -5.54 -23.97
C GLY A 73 -31.15 -5.54 -23.10
N PRO A 74 -31.48 -6.66 -22.45
CA PRO A 74 -32.63 -6.76 -21.57
C PRO A 74 -32.49 -5.82 -20.36
N LEU A 75 -33.62 -5.25 -19.91
CA LEU A 75 -33.70 -4.44 -18.69
C LEU A 75 -34.55 -5.15 -17.65
N GLU A 76 -34.05 -5.20 -16.42
CA GLU A 76 -34.77 -5.79 -15.28
C GLU A 76 -34.66 -4.86 -14.07
N GLY A 77 -35.72 -4.80 -13.25
CA GLY A 77 -35.68 -4.10 -11.98
C GLY A 77 -35.70 -2.56 -12.05
N VAL A 78 -36.17 -1.95 -13.14
CA VAL A 78 -36.17 -0.48 -13.29
C VAL A 78 -37.27 0.14 -12.42
N VAL A 79 -36.90 0.82 -11.32
CA VAL A 79 -37.87 1.38 -10.35
C VAL A 79 -38.24 2.83 -10.66
N ASP A 80 -39.54 3.15 -10.80
CA ASP A 80 -40.02 4.54 -10.86
C ASP A 80 -40.27 5.09 -9.45
N ARG A 81 -39.27 5.81 -8.92
CA ARG A 81 -39.34 6.43 -7.59
C ARG A 81 -40.30 7.61 -7.51
N THR A 82 -40.62 8.24 -8.63
CA THR A 82 -41.43 9.45 -8.69
C THR A 82 -42.92 9.17 -8.87
N ALA A 83 -43.31 7.91 -9.11
CA ALA A 83 -44.70 7.51 -9.30
C ALA A 83 -45.49 7.26 -8.00
N VAL A 84 -44.86 7.39 -6.83
CA VAL A 84 -45.57 7.21 -5.54
C VAL A 84 -46.59 8.32 -5.35
N GLY A 85 -47.86 7.95 -5.20
CA GLY A 85 -48.95 8.91 -4.97
C GLY A 85 -49.42 9.66 -6.23
N VAL A 86 -48.82 9.42 -7.40
CA VAL A 86 -49.22 10.04 -8.67
C VAL A 86 -50.22 9.13 -9.40
N PRO A 87 -51.51 9.49 -9.52
CA PRO A 87 -52.47 8.67 -10.26
C PRO A 87 -52.22 8.77 -11.77
N GLY A 88 -52.18 7.62 -12.46
CA GLY A 88 -52.25 7.58 -13.92
C GLY A 88 -50.92 7.75 -14.67
N VAL A 89 -49.82 7.20 -14.17
CA VAL A 89 -48.56 7.13 -14.92
C VAL A 89 -48.63 6.01 -15.96
N PHE A 90 -48.18 6.32 -17.18
CA PHE A 90 -48.10 5.38 -18.30
C PHE A 90 -46.64 5.12 -18.69
N TYR A 91 -46.34 3.89 -19.09
CA TYR A 91 -45.01 3.49 -19.53
C TYR A 91 -45.08 2.82 -20.90
N ARG A 92 -44.07 3.05 -21.74
CA ARG A 92 -43.87 2.30 -22.98
C ARG A 92 -42.41 1.99 -23.23
N GLY A 93 -42.16 0.81 -23.80
CA GLY A 93 -40.83 0.38 -24.25
C GLY A 93 -40.70 0.48 -25.78
N LEU A 94 -39.56 1.01 -26.22
CA LEU A 94 -39.17 1.07 -27.62
C LEU A 94 -37.88 0.28 -27.82
N LEU A 95 -37.88 -0.58 -28.84
CA LEU A 95 -36.72 -1.39 -29.22
C LEU A 95 -36.17 -0.99 -30.59
N ARG A 96 -34.86 -0.85 -30.67
CA ARG A 96 -34.10 -0.67 -31.92
C ARG A 96 -32.72 -1.30 -31.82
N LEU A 97 -32.09 -1.54 -32.97
CA LEU A 97 -30.69 -1.97 -33.03
C LEU A 97 -29.76 -0.87 -32.51
N ARG A 98 -28.67 -1.30 -31.86
CA ARG A 98 -27.59 -0.43 -31.40
C ARG A 98 -26.80 0.14 -32.58
N THR A 99 -26.43 1.42 -32.50
CA THR A 99 -25.56 2.12 -33.46
C THR A 99 -24.30 2.63 -32.74
N GLY A 100 -23.37 3.21 -33.51
CA GLY A 100 -22.18 3.87 -32.92
C GLY A 100 -22.50 5.10 -32.07
N GLU A 101 -23.73 5.60 -32.05
CA GLU A 101 -24.17 6.72 -31.19
C GLU A 101 -24.75 6.25 -29.84
N ASP A 102 -24.84 4.94 -29.65
CA ASP A 102 -25.28 4.28 -28.41
C ASP A 102 -24.07 3.91 -27.55
N ASP A 103 -23.27 4.92 -27.25
CA ASP A 103 -22.11 4.91 -26.37
C ASP A 103 -22.44 5.57 -25.01
N TRP A 104 -23.73 5.60 -24.67
CA TRP A 104 -24.22 6.00 -23.35
C TRP A 104 -25.53 5.28 -22.98
N LYS A 105 -25.80 5.16 -21.68
CA LYS A 105 -27.01 4.54 -21.13
C LYS A 105 -27.35 5.10 -19.75
N ASN A 106 -28.53 4.80 -19.23
CA ASN A 106 -29.00 5.30 -17.93
C ASN A 106 -28.85 4.29 -16.79
N LEU A 107 -28.49 3.03 -17.07
CA LEU A 107 -28.34 1.97 -16.08
C LEU A 107 -27.08 1.15 -16.36
N VAL A 108 -26.32 0.79 -15.32
CA VAL A 108 -25.09 -0.04 -15.42
C VAL A 108 -25.16 -1.20 -14.44
N GLN A 109 -24.45 -2.28 -14.76
CA GLN A 109 -24.27 -3.40 -13.83
C GLN A 109 -23.17 -3.09 -12.80
N GLY A 110 -23.48 -3.31 -11.52
CA GLY A 110 -22.58 -3.12 -10.39
C GLY A 110 -21.67 -4.32 -10.11
N VAL A 111 -21.95 -5.48 -10.71
CA VAL A 111 -21.20 -6.74 -10.55
C VAL A 111 -20.98 -7.40 -11.91
N GLY A 112 -19.97 -8.27 -12.01
CA GLY A 112 -19.59 -8.91 -13.28
C GLY A 112 -18.95 -7.93 -14.26
N GLU A 113 -18.77 -8.33 -15.52
CA GLU A 113 -18.23 -7.43 -16.56
C GLU A 113 -19.30 -6.47 -17.09
N GLU A 114 -18.89 -5.23 -17.35
CA GLU A 114 -19.75 -4.16 -17.86
C GLU A 114 -19.03 -3.41 -18.98
N ALA A 115 -19.64 -3.37 -20.17
CA ALA A 115 -19.01 -2.93 -21.41
C ALA A 115 -18.57 -1.45 -21.41
N PHE A 116 -19.11 -0.64 -20.51
CA PHE A 116 -18.80 0.79 -20.44
C PHE A 116 -17.64 1.13 -19.50
N ARG A 117 -17.08 0.13 -18.81
CA ARG A 117 -15.91 0.34 -17.95
C ARG A 117 -14.73 0.87 -18.75
N SER A 118 -13.86 1.61 -18.08
CA SER A 118 -12.54 1.99 -18.57
C SER A 118 -11.74 0.78 -19.06
N GLU A 119 -10.67 1.04 -19.82
CA GLU A 119 -9.76 0.01 -20.32
C GLU A 119 -9.31 -0.96 -19.21
N GLU A 120 -9.15 -2.23 -19.55
CA GLU A 120 -8.74 -3.27 -18.63
C GLU A 120 -7.25 -3.09 -18.30
N PRO A 121 -6.86 -3.04 -17.00
CA PRO A 121 -5.45 -2.97 -16.63
C PRO A 121 -4.72 -4.26 -17.03
N PRO A 122 -3.39 -4.23 -17.18
CA PRO A 122 -2.61 -5.44 -17.42
C PRO A 122 -2.85 -6.50 -16.33
N PRO A 123 -2.77 -7.82 -16.64
CA PRO A 123 -3.13 -8.89 -15.70
C PRO A 123 -2.37 -8.92 -14.37
N TRP A 124 -1.20 -8.29 -14.30
CA TRP A 124 -0.36 -8.20 -13.09
C TRP A 124 -0.66 -6.96 -12.23
N LYS A 125 -1.61 -6.10 -12.64
CA LYS A 125 -1.91 -4.83 -11.97
C LYS A 125 -3.33 -4.81 -11.41
N LEU A 126 -3.44 -4.65 -10.09
CA LEU A 126 -4.71 -4.47 -9.39
C LEU A 126 -5.09 -2.98 -9.39
N GLU A 127 -5.79 -2.54 -10.44
CA GLU A 127 -6.31 -1.17 -10.56
C GLU A 127 -7.83 -1.16 -10.69
N ALA A 128 -8.50 -0.27 -9.96
CA ALA A 128 -9.94 -0.09 -10.06
C ALA A 128 -10.32 0.43 -11.45
N ARG A 129 -11.31 -0.20 -12.09
CA ARG A 129 -11.93 0.30 -13.33
C ARG A 129 -13.09 1.24 -12.99
N TRP A 130 -13.51 2.09 -13.92
CA TRP A 130 -14.57 3.06 -13.66
C TRP A 130 -15.51 3.26 -14.84
N ILE A 131 -16.70 3.77 -14.55
CA ILE A 131 -17.65 4.31 -15.53
C ILE A 131 -17.98 5.74 -15.14
N LYS A 132 -17.68 6.70 -16.01
CA LYS A 132 -18.04 8.10 -15.80
C LYS A 132 -19.52 8.34 -16.04
N PHE A 133 -20.09 9.25 -15.26
CA PHE A 133 -21.47 9.68 -15.43
C PHE A 133 -21.63 11.20 -15.34
N ALA A 134 -22.75 11.69 -15.87
CA ALA A 134 -23.25 13.04 -15.68
C ALA A 134 -24.73 13.03 -15.24
N ILE A 135 -25.12 14.01 -14.43
CA ILE A 135 -26.52 14.29 -14.05
C ILE A 135 -26.81 15.72 -14.46
N GLU A 136 -27.73 15.92 -15.41
CA GLU A 136 -28.19 17.27 -15.75
C GLU A 136 -29.10 17.78 -14.63
N LEU A 137 -28.84 18.99 -14.11
CA LEU A 137 -29.58 19.52 -12.95
C LEU A 137 -31.03 19.88 -13.27
N ASP A 138 -31.40 19.98 -14.56
CA ASP A 138 -32.78 20.11 -15.01
C ASP A 138 -33.54 18.76 -15.04
N ARG A 139 -32.82 17.65 -14.92
CA ARG A 139 -33.33 16.26 -14.86
C ARG A 139 -32.54 15.44 -13.82
N PRO A 140 -32.60 15.81 -12.53
CA PRO A 140 -31.76 15.23 -11.48
C PRO A 140 -32.10 13.76 -11.15
N ASP A 141 -33.21 13.25 -11.66
CA ASP A 141 -33.62 11.84 -11.56
C ASP A 141 -32.95 10.94 -12.61
N ARG A 142 -32.16 11.51 -13.52
CA ARG A 142 -31.54 10.80 -14.65
C ARG A 142 -30.02 10.84 -14.58
N VAL A 143 -29.41 9.66 -14.55
CA VAL A 143 -27.96 9.48 -14.65
C VAL A 143 -27.59 9.09 -16.07
N ILE A 144 -26.61 9.75 -16.67
CA ILE A 144 -26.08 9.44 -18.01
C ILE A 144 -24.70 8.82 -17.83
N PHE A 145 -24.58 7.50 -17.99
CA PHE A 145 -23.30 6.80 -18.01
C PHE A 145 -22.71 6.81 -19.42
N GLN A 146 -21.47 7.23 -19.54
CA GLN A 146 -20.72 7.19 -20.81
C GLN A 146 -19.93 5.89 -20.94
N ASP A 147 -19.73 5.45 -22.18
CA ASP A 147 -18.74 4.44 -22.52
C ASP A 147 -17.34 4.99 -22.21
N SER A 148 -16.77 4.59 -21.08
CA SER A 148 -15.50 5.12 -20.57
C SER A 148 -14.27 4.49 -21.22
N GLY A 149 -14.45 3.39 -21.97
CA GLY A 149 -13.43 2.85 -22.87
C GLY A 149 -13.29 3.70 -24.14
N ARG A 150 -14.41 4.28 -24.62
CA ARG A 150 -14.40 5.19 -25.77
C ARG A 150 -14.10 6.65 -25.39
N TYR A 151 -14.74 7.17 -24.35
CA TYR A 151 -14.58 8.54 -23.89
C TYR A 151 -13.87 8.56 -22.55
N ARG A 152 -12.59 8.92 -22.58
CA ARG A 152 -11.76 8.98 -21.38
C ARG A 152 -12.21 10.09 -20.43
N PHE A 153 -12.67 11.24 -20.93
CA PHE A 153 -13.11 12.37 -20.11
C PHE A 153 -14.59 12.75 -20.34
N HIS A 154 -15.21 13.39 -19.34
CA HIS A 154 -16.59 13.87 -19.42
C HIS A 154 -16.78 14.92 -20.53
N TYR A 155 -15.80 15.81 -20.70
CA TYR A 155 -15.85 16.86 -21.71
C TYR A 155 -16.07 16.31 -23.12
N ASP A 156 -15.23 15.36 -23.55
CA ASP A 156 -15.26 14.79 -24.90
C ASP A 156 -16.61 14.12 -25.19
N PHE A 157 -17.14 13.40 -24.19
CA PHE A 157 -18.47 12.81 -24.24
C PHE A 157 -19.57 13.88 -24.31
N ALA A 158 -19.53 14.86 -23.40
CA ALA A 158 -20.59 15.83 -23.22
C ALA A 158 -20.78 16.74 -24.46
N VAL A 159 -19.69 17.23 -25.05
CA VAL A 159 -19.79 18.10 -26.23
C VAL A 159 -20.30 17.34 -27.47
N GLU A 160 -20.06 16.04 -27.56
CA GLU A 160 -20.54 15.20 -28.66
C GLU A 160 -22.01 14.77 -28.45
N ARG A 161 -22.34 14.27 -27.25
CA ARG A 161 -23.60 13.55 -26.98
C ARG A 161 -24.65 14.35 -26.22
N MET A 162 -24.27 15.37 -25.46
CA MET A 162 -25.20 16.12 -24.62
C MET A 162 -25.56 17.46 -25.28
N PRO A 163 -26.81 17.67 -25.72
CA PRO A 163 -27.21 18.91 -26.40
C PRO A 163 -26.92 20.18 -25.61
N ALA A 164 -26.97 20.10 -24.28
CA ALA A 164 -26.72 21.22 -23.37
C ALA A 164 -25.28 21.80 -23.46
N PHE A 165 -24.31 21.00 -23.93
CA PHE A 165 -22.88 21.31 -23.90
C PHE A 165 -22.23 21.34 -25.29
N ARG A 166 -22.98 21.05 -26.35
CA ARG A 166 -22.44 21.02 -27.72
C ARG A 166 -21.82 22.37 -28.12
N GLY A 167 -20.58 22.32 -28.61
CA GLY A 167 -19.86 23.50 -29.10
C GLY A 167 -19.19 24.34 -28.01
N MET A 168 -19.29 23.94 -26.73
CA MET A 168 -18.51 24.57 -25.66
C MET A 168 -17.03 24.22 -25.77
N THR A 169 -16.19 25.16 -25.38
CA THR A 169 -14.79 24.89 -25.05
C THR A 169 -14.69 24.16 -23.70
N ARG A 170 -13.54 23.53 -23.43
CA ARG A 170 -13.31 22.85 -22.14
C ARG A 170 -13.44 23.80 -20.95
N ALA A 171 -12.92 25.02 -21.06
CA ALA A 171 -13.04 26.02 -20.00
C ALA A 171 -14.50 26.42 -19.72
N GLU A 172 -15.31 26.60 -20.77
CA GLU A 172 -16.75 26.88 -20.61
C GLU A 172 -17.50 25.70 -19.99
N PHE A 173 -17.17 24.47 -20.40
CA PHE A 173 -17.75 23.25 -19.84
C PHE A 173 -17.40 23.08 -18.35
N ASP A 174 -16.12 23.23 -17.99
CA ASP A 174 -15.64 23.12 -16.61
C ASP A 174 -16.30 24.18 -15.71
N ALA A 175 -16.47 25.42 -16.21
CA ALA A 175 -17.13 26.49 -15.49
C ALA A 175 -18.60 26.19 -15.13
N VAL A 176 -19.31 25.42 -15.96
CA VAL A 176 -20.73 25.08 -15.74
C VAL A 176 -20.95 23.66 -15.18
N THR A 177 -19.89 22.90 -14.93
CA THR A 177 -20.00 21.52 -14.42
C THR A 177 -19.16 21.22 -13.19
N LEU A 178 -18.05 21.93 -12.98
CA LEU A 178 -17.14 21.72 -11.84
C LEU A 178 -17.25 22.82 -10.77
N ARG A 179 -17.98 23.91 -11.03
CA ARG A 179 -18.23 24.98 -10.05
C ARG A 179 -19.68 24.99 -9.62
N VAL A 180 -19.95 25.29 -8.35
CA VAL A 180 -21.33 25.36 -7.81
C VAL A 180 -22.08 26.55 -8.41
N ALA A 181 -21.38 27.66 -8.65
CA ALA A 181 -21.98 28.86 -9.22
C ALA A 181 -22.37 28.63 -10.69
N GLY A 182 -23.67 28.66 -10.98
CA GLY A 182 -24.19 28.51 -12.35
C GLY A 182 -24.10 27.06 -12.89
N GLN A 183 -23.93 26.08 -12.00
CA GLN A 183 -23.81 24.68 -12.38
C GLN A 183 -25.03 24.21 -13.19
N ARG A 184 -24.77 23.44 -14.26
CA ARG A 184 -25.78 22.87 -15.15
C ARG A 184 -25.83 21.35 -15.09
N ALA A 185 -24.72 20.71 -14.73
CA ALA A 185 -24.66 19.27 -14.52
C ALA A 185 -23.65 18.92 -13.43
N VAL A 186 -23.88 17.79 -12.78
CA VAL A 186 -22.96 17.16 -11.83
C VAL A 186 -22.23 16.04 -12.54
N LEU A 187 -20.91 15.99 -12.36
CA LEU A 187 -20.06 14.95 -12.92
C LEU A 187 -19.62 13.97 -11.84
N GLY A 188 -19.44 12.71 -12.22
CA GLY A 188 -18.94 11.70 -11.30
C GLY A 188 -18.47 10.44 -11.99
N ALA A 189 -18.11 9.46 -11.18
CA ALA A 189 -17.78 8.12 -11.65
C ALA A 189 -18.27 7.06 -10.67
N VAL A 190 -18.64 5.91 -11.23
CA VAL A 190 -18.78 4.66 -10.47
C VAL A 190 -17.48 3.90 -10.63
N LEU A 191 -16.81 3.60 -9.53
CA LEU A 191 -15.59 2.81 -9.54
C LEU A 191 -15.90 1.39 -9.08
N PHE A 192 -15.16 0.45 -9.66
CA PHE A 192 -15.30 -0.99 -9.44
C PHE A 192 -14.04 -1.51 -8.78
N PRO A 193 -14.16 -2.38 -7.75
CA PRO A 193 -12.99 -2.95 -7.09
C PRO A 193 -12.16 -3.76 -8.09
N PRO A 194 -10.82 -3.78 -7.93
CA PRO A 194 -9.94 -4.61 -8.77
C PRO A 194 -10.15 -6.11 -8.54
N THR A 195 -10.80 -6.49 -7.42
CA THR A 195 -11.06 -7.86 -7.00
C THR A 195 -12.54 -8.21 -7.28
N PRO A 196 -12.85 -9.06 -8.28
CA PRO A 196 -14.22 -9.32 -8.74
C PRO A 196 -15.15 -9.93 -7.67
N GLU A 197 -14.59 -10.53 -6.62
CA GLU A 197 -15.31 -11.17 -5.52
C GLU A 197 -15.99 -10.14 -4.60
N LEU A 198 -15.49 -8.90 -4.57
CA LEU A 198 -16.05 -7.82 -3.77
C LEU A 198 -17.37 -7.33 -4.38
N ARG A 199 -18.47 -7.54 -3.64
CA ARG A 199 -19.81 -7.05 -4.02
C ARG A 199 -20.05 -5.63 -3.53
N GLU A 200 -19.18 -4.72 -3.94
CA GLU A 200 -19.30 -3.30 -3.64
C GLU A 200 -18.89 -2.42 -4.82
N VAL A 201 -19.37 -1.18 -4.83
CA VAL A 201 -18.96 -0.13 -5.78
C VAL A 201 -18.73 1.19 -5.04
N ALA A 202 -17.79 1.99 -5.55
CA ALA A 202 -17.62 3.36 -5.06
C ALA A 202 -18.35 4.34 -5.99
N ILE A 203 -18.95 5.38 -5.42
CA ILE A 203 -19.48 6.51 -6.19
C ILE A 203 -18.66 7.74 -5.83
N GLN A 204 -18.09 8.37 -6.85
CA GLN A 204 -17.32 9.60 -6.73
C GLN A 204 -18.06 10.74 -7.43
N LEU A 205 -18.09 11.91 -6.79
CA LEU A 205 -18.64 13.15 -7.33
C LEU A 205 -17.49 14.14 -7.53
N VAL A 206 -17.46 14.81 -8.68
CA VAL A 206 -16.34 15.65 -9.11
C VAL A 206 -16.78 17.10 -9.16
N GLY A 207 -15.97 17.98 -8.55
CA GLY A 207 -16.16 19.43 -8.53
C GLY A 207 -14.93 20.12 -7.96
N HIS A 208 -14.67 21.34 -8.42
CA HIS A 208 -13.62 22.24 -7.91
C HIS A 208 -14.07 23.04 -6.68
N ASP A 209 -15.37 23.11 -6.41
CA ASP A 209 -15.91 23.64 -5.17
C ASP A 209 -16.50 22.49 -4.34
N ALA A 210 -16.39 22.55 -3.03
CA ALA A 210 -17.00 21.55 -2.14
C ALA A 210 -18.53 21.61 -2.24
N TYR A 211 -19.16 20.45 -2.46
CA TYR A 211 -20.61 20.35 -2.54
C TYR A 211 -21.26 20.32 -1.14
N PRO A 212 -22.45 20.92 -0.97
CA PRO A 212 -23.23 20.75 0.24
C PRO A 212 -23.56 19.27 0.50
N ARG A 213 -23.46 18.82 1.75
CA ARG A 213 -23.67 17.41 2.13
C ARG A 213 -25.04 16.86 1.72
N GLU A 214 -26.09 17.70 1.74
CA GLU A 214 -27.45 17.31 1.34
C GLU A 214 -27.51 17.01 -0.17
N ALA A 215 -26.84 17.81 -0.99
CA ALA A 215 -26.77 17.59 -2.43
C ALA A 215 -25.97 16.32 -2.77
N VAL A 216 -24.86 16.09 -2.06
CA VAL A 216 -24.08 14.84 -2.17
C VAL A 216 -24.96 13.62 -1.88
N ALA A 217 -25.74 13.65 -0.80
CA ALA A 217 -26.62 12.54 -0.44
C ALA A 217 -27.72 12.28 -1.50
N GLU A 218 -28.31 13.34 -2.07
CA GLU A 218 -29.30 13.24 -3.14
C GLU A 218 -28.70 12.61 -4.39
N TRP A 219 -27.59 13.15 -4.90
CA TRP A 219 -26.95 12.65 -6.13
C TRP A 219 -26.40 11.24 -5.95
N PHE A 220 -25.81 10.93 -4.79
CA PHE A 220 -25.40 9.58 -4.44
C PHE A 220 -26.59 8.60 -4.50
N GLY A 221 -27.74 8.99 -3.92
CA GLY A 221 -28.97 8.21 -3.94
C GLY A 221 -29.54 7.98 -5.35
N THR A 222 -29.42 8.96 -6.25
CA THR A 222 -29.78 8.85 -7.67
C THR A 222 -28.85 7.89 -8.40
N VAL A 223 -27.52 8.04 -8.25
CA VAL A 223 -26.54 7.17 -8.91
C VAL A 223 -26.65 5.74 -8.41
N ARG A 224 -26.77 5.53 -7.09
CA ARG A 224 -26.95 4.18 -6.52
C ARG A 224 -28.18 3.47 -7.08
N ALA A 225 -29.26 4.21 -7.35
CA ALA A 225 -30.48 3.66 -7.95
C ALA A 225 -30.28 3.18 -9.39
N ALA A 226 -29.32 3.78 -10.09
CA ALA A 226 -29.01 3.49 -11.48
C ALA A 226 -27.97 2.37 -11.65
N ILE A 227 -27.43 1.84 -10.55
CA ILE A 227 -26.52 0.69 -10.51
C ILE A 227 -27.31 -0.57 -10.16
N LEU A 228 -27.44 -1.46 -11.14
CA LEU A 228 -28.13 -2.74 -11.02
C LEU A 228 -27.21 -3.79 -10.36
N GLY A 229 -27.78 -4.69 -9.56
CA GLY A 229 -27.00 -5.74 -8.89
C GLY A 229 -27.83 -6.51 -7.86
N PRO A 230 -27.23 -7.51 -7.20
CA PRO A 230 -27.90 -8.27 -6.15
C PRO A 230 -28.26 -7.37 -4.95
N GLU A 231 -29.21 -7.81 -4.13
CA GLU A 231 -29.64 -7.04 -2.93
C GLU A 231 -28.49 -6.73 -1.97
N ASN A 232 -27.45 -7.57 -1.94
CA ASN A 232 -26.27 -7.39 -1.10
C ASN A 232 -25.16 -6.55 -1.74
N LEU A 233 -25.40 -5.88 -2.88
CA LEU A 233 -24.44 -4.94 -3.47
C LEU A 233 -24.31 -3.70 -2.59
N ALA A 234 -23.18 -3.56 -1.89
CA ALA A 234 -22.87 -2.38 -1.12
C ALA A 234 -22.43 -1.22 -2.04
N ALA A 235 -22.69 0.02 -1.62
CA ALA A 235 -22.13 1.19 -2.27
C ALA A 235 -21.70 2.20 -1.23
N PHE A 236 -20.59 2.88 -1.49
CA PHE A 236 -20.03 3.87 -0.58
C PHE A 236 -19.60 5.12 -1.35
N TYR A 237 -19.60 6.26 -0.66
CA TYR A 237 -19.15 7.53 -1.21
C TYR A 237 -17.64 7.62 -1.10
N LEU A 238 -16.96 7.82 -2.22
CA LEU A 238 -15.53 8.06 -2.29
C LEU A 238 -15.29 9.52 -2.72
N PRO A 239 -15.01 10.45 -1.80
CA PRO A 239 -14.85 11.86 -2.15
C PRO A 239 -13.61 12.08 -3.04
N THR A 240 -13.68 13.00 -4.01
CA THR A 240 -12.46 13.58 -4.61
C THR A 240 -11.75 14.46 -3.58
N PHE A 241 -10.54 14.90 -3.90
CA PHE A 241 -9.74 15.76 -3.02
C PHE A 241 -10.52 16.98 -2.50
N GLU A 242 -11.17 17.73 -3.39
CA GLU A 242 -11.94 18.93 -3.05
C GLU A 242 -13.17 18.65 -2.19
N GLN A 243 -13.65 17.41 -2.18
CA GLN A 243 -14.82 16.97 -1.42
C GLN A 243 -14.43 16.30 -0.09
N ALA A 244 -13.15 15.97 0.10
CA ALA A 244 -12.67 15.12 1.18
C ALA A 244 -12.91 15.71 2.57
N GLU A 245 -12.72 17.03 2.73
CA GLU A 245 -12.89 17.71 4.01
C GLU A 245 -14.36 17.68 4.47
N VAL A 246 -15.30 18.07 3.60
CA VAL A 246 -16.74 18.03 3.89
C VAL A 246 -17.21 16.60 4.17
N ALA A 247 -16.72 15.62 3.40
CA ALA A 247 -17.03 14.21 3.62
C ALA A 247 -16.53 13.70 4.98
N ARG A 248 -15.32 14.11 5.40
CA ARG A 248 -14.72 13.76 6.68
C ARG A 248 -15.47 14.41 7.85
N GLU A 249 -15.74 15.72 7.75
CA GLU A 249 -16.45 16.47 8.80
C GLU A 249 -17.87 15.92 9.05
N HIS A 250 -18.54 15.45 8.01
CA HIS A 250 -19.93 14.96 8.09
C HIS A 250 -20.06 13.43 7.96
N ARG A 251 -18.98 12.67 8.22
CA ARG A 251 -18.96 11.21 8.09
C ARG A 251 -20.12 10.52 8.82
N ASP A 252 -20.37 10.91 10.08
CA ASP A 252 -21.45 10.31 10.88
C ASP A 252 -22.84 10.64 10.35
N TRP A 253 -23.02 11.83 9.78
CA TRP A 253 -24.26 12.24 9.14
C TRP A 253 -24.53 11.40 7.88
N PHE A 254 -23.52 11.21 7.03
CA PHE A 254 -23.62 10.34 5.86
C PHE A 254 -23.93 8.88 6.25
N ALA A 255 -23.26 8.35 7.27
CA ALA A 255 -23.54 7.02 7.79
C ALA A 255 -25.01 6.89 8.26
N GLY A 256 -25.54 7.92 8.93
CA GLY A 256 -26.96 8.00 9.31
C GLY A 256 -27.94 8.04 8.12
N GLN A 257 -27.50 8.45 6.94
CA GLN A 257 -28.26 8.36 5.67
C GLN A 257 -28.07 7.03 4.93
N GLY A 258 -27.31 6.09 5.50
CA GLY A 258 -26.94 4.84 4.84
C GLY A 258 -25.88 5.02 3.74
N ILE A 259 -25.04 6.05 3.84
CA ILE A 259 -23.96 6.37 2.90
C ILE A 259 -22.62 6.21 3.63
N PRO A 260 -21.97 5.03 3.57
CA PRO A 260 -20.62 4.87 4.10
C PRO A 260 -19.65 5.77 3.33
N VAL A 261 -18.73 6.45 4.02
CA VAL A 261 -17.67 7.27 3.40
C VAL A 261 -16.36 6.47 3.37
N GLY A 262 -15.87 6.16 2.18
CA GLY A 262 -14.62 5.44 1.96
C GLY A 262 -13.41 6.36 1.71
N THR A 263 -12.22 5.77 1.64
CA THR A 263 -10.97 6.45 1.27
C THR A 263 -10.33 5.73 0.08
N ALA A 264 -9.37 6.39 -0.58
CA ALA A 264 -8.63 5.78 -1.70
C ALA A 264 -7.84 4.52 -1.29
N GLY A 265 -7.59 4.33 0.01
CA GLY A 265 -6.96 3.14 0.60
C GLY A 265 -7.87 1.92 0.70
N ARG A 266 -9.19 2.06 0.53
CA ARG A 266 -10.15 0.96 0.72
C ARG A 266 -9.90 -0.24 -0.21
N TRP A 267 -9.33 0.01 -1.38
CA TRP A 267 -8.96 -1.04 -2.35
C TRP A 267 -7.45 -1.19 -2.52
N VAL A 268 -6.65 -0.64 -1.60
CA VAL A 268 -5.24 -1.04 -1.49
C VAL A 268 -5.25 -2.43 -0.87
N THR A 269 -5.01 -3.44 -1.70
CA THR A 269 -5.18 -4.85 -1.36
C THR A 269 -3.91 -5.53 -0.88
N GLY A 270 -2.80 -4.79 -0.68
CA GLY A 270 -1.53 -5.39 -0.29
C GLY A 270 -0.61 -4.46 0.49
N ASP A 271 0.32 -5.09 1.23
CA ASP A 271 1.35 -4.40 2.00
C ASP A 271 2.29 -3.60 1.08
N GLU A 272 2.70 -2.44 1.55
CA GLU A 272 3.66 -1.57 0.85
C GLU A 272 4.92 -1.38 1.70
N CYS A 273 6.08 -1.35 1.04
CA CYS A 273 7.33 -0.97 1.68
C CYS A 273 7.84 0.32 1.08
N TYR A 274 7.90 1.34 1.92
CA TYR A 274 8.54 2.60 1.59
C TYR A 274 10.04 2.51 1.84
N ALA A 275 10.47 1.73 2.83
CA ALA A 275 11.86 1.35 3.05
C ALA A 275 11.96 -0.11 3.52
N PRO A 276 12.69 -0.99 2.81
CA PRO A 276 12.96 -2.34 3.29
C PRO A 276 14.01 -2.31 4.42
N GLY A 277 14.01 -3.33 5.26
CA GLY A 277 14.93 -3.45 6.38
C GLY A 277 14.37 -4.32 7.50
N TRP A 278 14.95 -4.18 8.69
CA TRP A 278 14.51 -4.90 9.88
C TRP A 278 14.60 -4.02 11.13
N ALA A 279 13.79 -4.31 12.14
CA ALA A 279 13.81 -3.60 13.43
C ALA A 279 13.50 -4.56 14.56
N LEU A 280 14.24 -4.43 15.66
CA LEU A 280 13.95 -5.09 16.93
C LEU A 280 13.75 -3.97 17.97
N GLY A 281 12.56 -3.87 18.55
CA GLY A 281 12.24 -2.78 19.48
C GLY A 281 10.82 -2.84 20.02
N ARG A 282 10.50 -1.95 20.96
CA ARG A 282 9.14 -1.85 21.53
C ARG A 282 8.21 -1.20 20.51
N MET A 283 7.11 -1.86 20.15
CA MET A 283 6.07 -1.26 19.34
C MET A 283 5.34 -0.18 20.16
N THR A 284 5.26 1.04 19.64
CA THR A 284 4.62 2.16 20.36
C THR A 284 3.59 2.83 19.46
N TRP A 285 2.31 2.71 19.83
CA TRP A 285 1.22 3.43 19.18
C TRP A 285 1.28 4.92 19.55
N VAL A 286 1.37 5.80 18.54
CA VAL A 286 1.30 7.24 18.73
C VAL A 286 0.49 7.84 17.57
N PRO A 287 -0.57 8.62 17.85
CA PRO A 287 -1.25 9.38 16.80
C PRO A 287 -0.30 10.31 16.06
N ALA A 288 -0.47 10.50 14.76
CA ALA A 288 0.44 11.26 13.91
C ALA A 288 0.71 12.68 14.43
N ALA A 289 -0.34 13.34 14.93
CA ALA A 289 -0.27 14.69 15.49
C ALA A 289 0.47 14.77 16.84
N GLU A 290 0.65 13.66 17.54
CA GLU A 290 1.26 13.59 18.87
C GLU A 290 2.71 13.11 18.86
N ILE A 291 3.24 12.65 17.72
CA ILE A 291 4.60 12.07 17.60
C ILE A 291 5.66 12.97 18.23
N GLY A 292 5.68 14.26 17.89
CA GLY A 292 6.67 15.20 18.44
C GLY A 292 6.58 15.36 19.96
N THR A 293 5.37 15.42 20.51
CA THR A 293 5.12 15.51 21.96
C THR A 293 5.51 14.22 22.66
N ALA A 294 5.14 13.06 22.11
CA ALA A 294 5.48 11.75 22.67
C ALA A 294 6.99 11.53 22.73
N TYR A 295 7.73 11.98 21.72
CA TYR A 295 9.19 11.89 21.69
C TYR A 295 9.84 12.80 22.73
N ARG A 296 9.36 14.05 22.85
CA ARG A 296 9.82 15.01 23.87
C ARG A 296 9.67 14.46 25.29
N GLU A 297 8.54 13.80 25.56
CA GLU A 297 8.20 13.24 26.87
C GLU A 297 8.85 11.87 27.13
N GLY A 298 9.57 11.30 26.16
CA GLY A 298 10.19 9.97 26.27
C GLY A 298 9.19 8.80 26.25
N ARG A 299 7.92 9.06 25.90
CA ARG A 299 6.90 8.03 25.63
C ARG A 299 7.20 7.27 24.33
N LEU A 300 7.76 7.97 23.35
CA LEU A 300 8.36 7.42 22.14
C LEU A 300 9.88 7.63 22.20
N ARG A 301 10.65 6.59 21.86
CA ARG A 301 12.12 6.56 22.02
C ARG A 301 12.81 6.14 20.73
N PRO A 302 14.12 6.44 20.55
CA PRO A 302 14.84 6.07 19.34
C PRO A 302 14.92 4.57 19.04
N ASP A 303 14.78 3.73 20.06
CA ASP A 303 14.80 2.27 19.97
C ASP A 303 13.40 1.65 19.81
N ASP A 304 12.36 2.46 19.67
CA ASP A 304 10.98 2.01 19.46
C ASP A 304 10.66 1.81 17.96
N VAL A 305 9.72 0.91 17.70
CA VAL A 305 9.01 0.79 16.43
C VAL A 305 7.73 1.61 16.52
N LEU A 306 7.61 2.68 15.74
CA LEU A 306 6.42 3.53 15.72
C LEU A 306 5.27 2.83 14.98
N LEU A 307 4.08 2.80 15.59
CA LEU A 307 2.81 2.49 14.94
C LEU A 307 1.93 3.75 14.92
N THR A 308 1.47 4.18 13.75
CA THR A 308 0.69 5.43 13.57
C THR A 308 -0.37 5.29 12.47
N GLU A 309 -1.45 6.06 12.50
CA GLU A 309 -2.47 6.06 11.45
C GLU A 309 -1.96 6.62 10.11
N ALA A 310 -1.04 7.56 10.17
CA ALA A 310 -0.39 8.19 9.02
C ALA A 310 0.98 8.74 9.43
N VAL A 311 1.87 8.90 8.46
CA VAL A 311 3.21 9.43 8.70
C VAL A 311 3.25 10.92 8.37
N PRO A 312 3.63 11.80 9.30
CA PRO A 312 3.77 13.23 9.04
C PRO A 312 5.00 13.52 8.16
N ALA A 313 5.18 14.80 7.78
CA ALA A 313 6.30 15.24 6.94
C ALA A 313 7.69 14.83 7.47
N GLU A 314 7.83 14.80 8.79
CA GLU A 314 9.06 14.48 9.49
C GLU A 314 8.75 13.58 10.68
N VAL A 315 9.62 12.60 10.91
CA VAL A 315 9.62 11.77 12.11
C VAL A 315 10.99 11.85 12.77
N PRO A 316 11.05 11.78 14.11
CA PRO A 316 12.34 11.70 14.80
C PRO A 316 13.03 10.35 14.53
N PRO A 317 14.31 10.21 14.91
CA PRO A 317 15.01 8.93 14.79
C PRO A 317 14.28 7.82 15.57
N LEU A 318 14.05 6.68 14.93
CA LEU A 318 13.28 5.52 15.41
C LEU A 318 13.91 4.20 14.90
N ALA A 319 13.56 3.06 15.51
CA ALA A 319 14.06 1.75 15.08
C ALA A 319 13.32 1.20 13.86
N GLY A 320 12.05 1.59 13.65
CA GLY A 320 11.20 1.23 12.53
C GLY A 320 9.87 1.98 12.53
N ILE A 321 9.16 1.99 11.40
CA ILE A 321 7.91 2.73 11.20
C ILE A 321 6.86 1.83 10.55
N VAL A 322 5.69 1.73 11.15
CA VAL A 322 4.52 1.01 10.64
C VAL A 322 3.35 1.98 10.55
N SER A 323 2.84 2.20 9.33
CA SER A 323 1.72 3.10 9.04
C SER A 323 0.46 2.32 8.70
N LEU A 324 -0.68 2.72 9.26
CA LEU A 324 -1.98 2.11 8.92
C LEU A 324 -2.60 2.70 7.64
N SER A 325 -2.06 3.81 7.13
CA SER A 325 -2.41 4.36 5.83
C SER A 325 -1.22 4.34 4.88
N PRO A 326 -1.44 4.20 3.56
CA PRO A 326 -0.37 4.34 2.58
C PRO A 326 0.33 5.70 2.65
N ALA A 327 1.64 5.72 2.47
CA ALA A 327 2.51 6.89 2.37
C ALA A 327 3.09 7.03 0.95
N THR A 328 3.87 8.09 0.70
CA THR A 328 4.53 8.28 -0.60
C THR A 328 5.94 7.65 -0.62
N PRO A 329 6.30 6.83 -1.64
CA PRO A 329 7.58 6.10 -1.70
C PRO A 329 8.87 6.94 -1.69
N ASN A 330 8.75 8.24 -1.98
CA ASN A 330 9.83 9.23 -2.00
C ASN A 330 9.62 10.37 -0.98
N SER A 331 8.80 10.14 0.06
CA SER A 331 8.76 11.05 1.21
C SER A 331 10.14 11.16 1.87
N HIS A 332 10.43 12.29 2.53
CA HIS A 332 11.69 12.43 3.27
C HIS A 332 11.85 11.33 4.32
N VAL A 333 10.75 10.93 4.97
CA VAL A 333 10.74 9.81 5.91
C VAL A 333 11.15 8.50 5.25
N ALA A 334 10.63 8.19 4.06
CA ALA A 334 11.03 7.01 3.30
C ALA A 334 12.50 7.02 2.88
N LEU A 335 13.01 8.17 2.44
CA LEU A 335 14.41 8.32 2.07
C LEU A 335 15.33 8.14 3.28
N LEU A 336 15.03 8.79 4.41
CA LEU A 336 15.78 8.64 5.66
C LEU A 336 15.73 7.19 6.16
N ALA A 337 14.55 6.56 6.16
CA ALA A 337 14.40 5.17 6.57
C ALA A 337 15.27 4.21 5.72
N LYS A 338 15.31 4.40 4.39
CA LYS A 338 16.22 3.67 3.50
C LYS A 338 17.69 3.90 3.87
N SER A 339 18.08 5.16 4.08
CA SER A 339 19.45 5.53 4.46
C SER A 339 19.88 4.87 5.78
N PHE A 340 18.94 4.66 6.71
CA PHE A 340 19.20 4.04 8.00
C PHE A 340 19.01 2.52 7.99
N GLY A 341 18.55 1.95 6.88
CA GLY A 341 18.22 0.52 6.77
C GLY A 341 17.14 0.08 7.76
N ILE A 342 16.25 0.98 8.16
CA ILE A 342 15.11 0.67 9.04
C ILE A 342 13.85 0.42 8.20
N PRO A 343 12.96 -0.48 8.63
CA PRO A 343 11.74 -0.77 7.89
C PRO A 343 10.77 0.41 8.03
N PHE A 344 10.23 0.86 6.90
CA PHE A 344 9.07 1.75 6.84
C PHE A 344 8.03 1.11 5.93
N VAL A 345 6.92 0.67 6.53
CA VAL A 345 5.92 -0.18 5.87
C VAL A 345 4.48 0.26 6.15
N HIS A 346 3.60 -0.12 5.24
CA HIS A 346 2.16 -0.15 5.44
C HIS A 346 1.68 -1.60 5.35
N LEU A 347 0.96 -2.08 6.36
CA LEU A 347 0.28 -3.37 6.31
C LEU A 347 -1.20 -3.14 5.98
N ALA A 348 -1.70 -3.84 4.96
CA ALA A 348 -3.09 -3.71 4.53
C ALA A 348 -4.00 -4.68 5.29
N GLY A 349 -5.20 -4.22 5.67
CA GLY A 349 -6.27 -5.05 6.23
C GLY A 349 -6.59 -4.81 7.71
N GLU A 350 -7.87 -4.89 8.05
CA GLU A 350 -8.39 -4.62 9.41
C GLU A 350 -7.83 -5.59 10.46
N GLU A 351 -7.62 -6.86 10.11
CA GLU A 351 -7.06 -7.88 11.01
C GLU A 351 -5.59 -7.60 11.36
N ALA A 352 -4.79 -7.18 10.38
CA ALA A 352 -3.41 -6.79 10.60
C ALA A 352 -3.34 -5.54 11.50
N GLU A 353 -4.21 -4.55 11.26
CA GLU A 353 -4.33 -3.37 12.14
C GLU A 353 -4.70 -3.77 13.58
N GLU A 354 -5.70 -4.62 13.77
CA GLU A 354 -6.13 -5.08 15.10
C GLU A 354 -5.00 -5.84 15.83
N ALA A 355 -4.31 -6.74 15.13
CA ALA A 355 -3.17 -7.47 15.68
C ALA A 355 -2.03 -6.52 16.10
N LEU A 356 -1.63 -5.58 15.23
CA LEU A 356 -0.58 -4.60 15.52
C LEU A 356 -0.96 -3.71 16.72
N ARG A 357 -2.21 -3.24 16.78
CA ARG A 357 -2.71 -2.47 17.94
C ARG A 357 -2.68 -3.29 19.21
N GLY A 358 -3.03 -4.58 19.14
CA GLY A 358 -2.95 -5.52 20.26
C GLY A 358 -1.52 -5.76 20.76
N TRP A 359 -0.50 -5.49 19.93
CA TRP A 359 0.91 -5.62 20.29
C TRP A 359 1.58 -4.32 20.76
N ALA A 360 0.83 -3.21 20.83
CA ALA A 360 1.36 -1.96 21.36
C ALA A 360 1.90 -2.15 22.80
N GLY A 361 3.13 -1.67 23.02
CA GLY A 361 3.87 -1.82 24.27
C GLY A 361 4.75 -3.08 24.35
N ARG A 362 4.62 -4.02 23.42
CA ARG A 362 5.42 -5.27 23.38
C ARG A 362 6.68 -5.10 22.54
N GLU A 363 7.70 -5.91 22.79
CA GLU A 363 8.87 -6.01 21.91
C GLU A 363 8.50 -6.82 20.66
N VAL A 364 8.87 -6.31 19.49
CA VAL A 364 8.56 -6.90 18.19
C VAL A 364 9.80 -6.96 17.31
N LEU A 365 9.81 -7.95 16.41
CA LEU A 365 10.67 -7.99 15.24
C LEU A 365 9.86 -7.59 14.01
N VAL A 366 10.25 -6.51 13.35
CA VAL A 366 9.71 -6.10 12.04
C VAL A 366 10.72 -6.45 10.96
N ARG A 367 10.27 -7.06 9.87
CA ARG A 367 11.08 -7.35 8.68
C ARG A 367 10.30 -6.95 7.43
N ALA A 368 10.98 -6.26 6.52
CA ALA A 368 10.41 -5.76 5.28
C ALA A 368 11.38 -6.00 4.12
N VAL A 369 10.94 -6.73 3.09
CA VAL A 369 11.79 -7.12 1.97
C VAL A 369 11.09 -6.80 0.65
N GLN A 370 11.78 -6.03 -0.20
CA GLN A 370 11.30 -5.71 -1.54
C GLN A 370 11.53 -6.90 -2.48
N GLN A 371 10.46 -7.44 -3.05
CA GLN A 371 10.49 -8.51 -4.05
C GLN A 371 10.13 -7.96 -5.44
N PHE A 372 10.24 -8.81 -6.47
CA PHE A 372 9.92 -8.43 -7.86
C PHE A 372 8.45 -8.03 -8.05
N LEU A 373 7.51 -8.64 -7.34
CA LEU A 373 6.06 -8.43 -7.50
C LEU A 373 5.38 -7.73 -6.31
N GLY A 374 6.16 -7.08 -5.44
CA GLY A 374 5.61 -6.34 -4.30
C GLY A 374 6.55 -6.33 -3.12
N CYS A 375 6.01 -5.95 -1.96
CA CYS A 375 6.73 -6.10 -0.71
C CYS A 375 6.16 -7.24 0.14
N GLU A 376 7.07 -7.92 0.84
CA GLU A 376 6.72 -8.82 1.93
C GLU A 376 7.09 -8.16 3.25
N VAL A 377 6.10 -8.10 4.15
CA VAL A 377 6.23 -7.50 5.46
C VAL A 377 5.85 -8.54 6.50
N TRP A 378 6.69 -8.65 7.52
CA TRP A 378 6.43 -9.49 8.67
C TRP A 378 6.62 -8.69 9.94
N VAL A 379 5.70 -8.90 10.89
CA VAL A 379 5.78 -8.36 12.23
C VAL A 379 5.51 -9.50 13.19
N TRP A 380 6.49 -9.80 14.03
CA TRP A 380 6.38 -10.86 15.04
C TRP A 380 6.52 -10.26 16.44
N PRO A 381 5.59 -10.56 17.37
CA PRO A 381 5.83 -10.34 18.78
C PRO A 381 6.91 -11.31 19.28
N MET A 382 7.83 -10.79 20.10
CA MET A 382 8.85 -11.59 20.76
C MET A 382 8.20 -12.50 21.80
N GLY A 383 8.51 -13.81 21.76
CA GLY A 383 7.92 -14.79 22.68
C GLY A 383 8.66 -14.94 24.01
N SER A 384 9.94 -14.53 24.08
CA SER A 384 10.72 -14.46 25.32
C SER A 384 11.72 -13.31 25.26
N GLU A 385 12.16 -12.82 26.44
CA GLU A 385 13.15 -11.75 26.54
C GLU A 385 14.51 -12.20 26.00
N ILE A 386 15.20 -11.31 25.27
CA ILE A 386 16.57 -11.53 24.80
C ILE A 386 17.55 -11.07 25.89
N GLU A 387 18.52 -11.91 26.23
CA GLU A 387 19.58 -11.51 27.17
C GLU A 387 20.35 -10.27 26.67
N ALA A 388 20.67 -9.35 27.59
CA ALA A 388 21.27 -8.06 27.25
C ALA A 388 22.52 -8.14 26.34
N PRO A 389 23.52 -9.03 26.58
CA PRO A 389 24.70 -9.10 25.71
C PRO A 389 24.38 -9.52 24.27
N MET A 390 23.44 -10.46 24.10
CA MET A 390 22.98 -10.89 22.78
C MET A 390 22.20 -9.78 22.09
N ARG A 391 21.31 -9.11 22.82
CA ARG A 391 20.55 -7.95 22.33
C ARG A 391 21.49 -6.84 21.86
N GLU A 392 22.50 -6.50 22.65
CA GLU A 392 23.53 -5.52 22.26
C GLU A 392 24.28 -5.94 21.00
N ALA A 393 24.67 -7.21 20.87
CA ALA A 393 25.35 -7.72 19.68
C ALA A 393 24.47 -7.67 18.43
N ILE A 394 23.16 -7.97 18.54
CA ILE A 394 22.21 -7.83 17.43
C ILE A 394 22.05 -6.36 17.05
N LEU A 395 21.81 -5.48 18.03
CA LEU A 395 21.61 -4.06 17.79
C LEU A 395 22.88 -3.32 17.35
N ALA A 396 24.07 -3.88 17.55
CA ALA A 396 25.31 -3.35 16.97
C ALA A 396 25.26 -3.32 15.43
N HIS A 397 24.49 -4.22 14.79
CA HIS A 397 24.23 -4.17 13.35
C HIS A 397 23.30 -3.02 12.91
N LYS A 398 22.70 -2.31 13.87
CA LYS A 398 21.87 -1.11 13.68
C LYS A 398 22.54 0.17 14.15
N ALA A 399 23.75 0.08 14.68
CA ALA A 399 24.49 1.26 15.10
C ALA A 399 24.71 2.20 13.89
N ALA A 400 24.41 3.48 14.10
CA ALA A 400 24.67 4.49 13.08
C ALA A 400 26.17 4.51 12.77
N PRO A 401 26.59 4.35 11.50
CA PRO A 401 27.99 4.41 11.16
C PRO A 401 28.52 5.83 11.43
N ARG A 402 29.80 5.93 11.80
CA ARG A 402 30.48 7.24 11.76
C ARG A 402 30.54 7.70 10.32
N LEU A 403 30.17 8.96 10.09
CA LEU A 403 30.24 9.56 8.77
C LEU A 403 31.67 10.05 8.52
N ASP A 404 32.21 9.69 7.36
CA ASP A 404 33.44 10.23 6.80
C ASP A 404 33.12 11.56 6.11
N ILE A 405 33.00 12.61 6.93
CA ILE A 405 32.66 13.96 6.47
C ILE A 405 33.96 14.69 6.14
N GLU A 406 34.04 15.31 4.96
CA GLU A 406 35.11 16.26 4.67
C GLU A 406 34.88 17.54 5.50
N PRO A 407 35.80 17.89 6.44
CA PRO A 407 35.61 19.05 7.29
C PRO A 407 35.47 20.35 6.49
N LYS A 408 34.61 21.26 6.96
CA LYS A 408 34.45 22.56 6.33
C LYS A 408 35.78 23.32 6.30
N ALA A 409 36.02 24.05 5.22
CA ALA A 409 37.21 24.85 5.03
C ALA A 409 36.85 26.25 4.51
N ALA A 410 37.59 27.26 4.98
CA ALA A 410 37.47 28.62 4.52
C ALA A 410 37.76 28.73 3.01
N ARG A 411 36.91 29.44 2.28
CA ARG A 411 37.15 29.84 0.89
C ARG A 411 37.83 31.21 0.82
N GLY A 412 37.76 32.00 1.89
CA GLY A 412 38.31 33.35 1.99
C GLY A 412 37.40 34.45 1.42
N VAL A 413 36.20 34.10 0.98
CA VAL A 413 35.17 35.02 0.46
C VAL A 413 33.80 34.56 0.93
N PHE A 414 32.85 35.48 1.13
CA PHE A 414 31.51 35.13 1.62
C PHE A 414 30.59 34.50 0.57
N HIS A 415 30.84 34.69 -0.72
CA HIS A 415 30.01 34.11 -1.78
C HIS A 415 30.80 33.76 -3.04
N VAL A 416 30.25 32.84 -3.82
CA VAL A 416 30.77 32.39 -5.13
C VAL A 416 29.64 32.16 -6.13
N ALA A 417 29.93 32.23 -7.43
CA ALA A 417 29.01 31.79 -8.47
C ALA A 417 28.87 30.26 -8.46
N VAL A 418 27.68 29.73 -8.77
CA VAL A 418 27.41 28.28 -8.71
C VAL A 418 27.77 27.54 -9.99
N ASP A 419 27.67 28.18 -11.17
CA ASP A 419 27.95 27.53 -12.46
C ASP A 419 29.29 26.77 -12.54
N PRO A 420 30.43 27.24 -11.98
CA PRO A 420 31.70 26.52 -12.04
C PRO A 420 31.91 25.48 -10.91
N LEU A 421 30.98 25.34 -9.97
CA LEU A 421 31.17 24.47 -8.81
C LEU A 421 31.10 22.99 -9.18
N GLY A 422 31.79 22.16 -8.41
CA GLY A 422 31.70 20.70 -8.50
C GLY A 422 32.00 20.01 -7.17
N PRO A 423 32.17 18.67 -7.16
CA PRO A 423 32.34 17.89 -5.93
C PRO A 423 33.46 18.37 -5.01
N GLY A 424 34.57 18.90 -5.57
CA GLY A 424 35.70 19.41 -4.80
C GLY A 424 35.42 20.68 -3.99
N ASP A 425 34.34 21.41 -4.30
CA ASP A 425 33.94 22.62 -3.59
C ASP A 425 33.00 22.34 -2.40
N LEU A 426 32.59 21.08 -2.19
CA LEU A 426 31.69 20.67 -1.10
C LEU A 426 32.16 21.17 0.27
N ARG A 427 33.46 21.09 0.56
CA ARG A 427 34.06 21.59 1.81
C ARG A 427 33.90 23.10 2.04
N HIS A 428 33.51 23.87 1.02
CA HIS A 428 33.40 25.33 1.06
C HIS A 428 31.96 25.84 1.00
N VAL A 429 31.08 25.11 0.31
CA VAL A 429 29.70 25.53 -0.01
C VAL A 429 28.63 24.48 0.33
N GLY A 430 29.01 23.33 0.85
CA GLY A 430 28.10 22.21 1.15
C GLY A 430 27.62 21.45 -0.09
N GLY A 431 26.92 20.34 0.15
CA GLY A 431 26.51 19.35 -0.85
C GLY A 431 25.55 19.92 -1.89
N LYS A 432 24.47 20.61 -1.50
CA LYS A 432 23.49 21.13 -2.44
C LYS A 432 24.07 22.13 -3.42
N ALA A 433 24.85 23.09 -2.93
CA ALA A 433 25.46 24.11 -3.80
C ALA A 433 26.49 23.49 -4.76
N ALA A 434 27.33 22.57 -4.27
CA ALA A 434 28.30 21.86 -5.10
C ALA A 434 27.61 21.02 -6.19
N ASN A 435 26.58 20.24 -5.82
CA ASN A 435 25.83 19.40 -6.73
C ASN A 435 24.98 20.22 -7.72
N PHE A 436 24.50 21.40 -7.32
CA PHE A 436 23.78 22.29 -8.23
C PHE A 436 24.68 22.82 -9.35
N GLY A 437 26.00 22.94 -9.14
CA GLY A 437 26.97 23.24 -10.21
C GLY A 437 26.93 22.20 -11.35
N ILE A 438 26.75 20.92 -11.01
CA ILE A 438 26.58 19.82 -11.98
C ILE A 438 25.32 20.03 -12.83
N LEU A 439 24.21 20.48 -12.22
CA LEU A 439 22.98 20.82 -12.94
C LEU A 439 23.16 22.05 -13.84
N ARG A 440 23.83 23.09 -13.35
CA ARG A 440 24.11 24.29 -14.15
C ARG A 440 24.95 23.98 -15.39
N GLN A 441 25.91 23.05 -15.27
CA GLN A 441 26.77 22.63 -16.37
C GLN A 441 26.06 21.71 -17.38
N SER A 442 25.24 20.77 -16.90
CA SER A 442 24.53 19.81 -17.76
C SER A 442 23.22 20.35 -18.35
N LEU A 443 22.51 21.20 -17.61
CA LEU A 443 21.16 21.69 -17.91
C LEU A 443 21.06 23.23 -17.76
N PRO A 444 21.88 24.05 -18.44
CA PRO A 444 21.91 25.49 -18.23
C PRO A 444 20.58 26.20 -18.55
N GLY A 445 19.77 25.63 -19.45
CA GLY A 445 18.43 26.13 -19.81
C GLY A 445 17.27 25.53 -18.99
N ASN A 446 17.51 24.46 -18.24
CA ASN A 446 16.48 23.71 -17.49
C ASN A 446 16.86 23.58 -16.01
N SER A 447 17.61 24.55 -15.50
CA SER A 447 17.93 24.71 -14.07
C SER A 447 17.88 26.20 -13.70
N PRO A 448 17.53 26.56 -12.45
CA PRO A 448 17.40 27.96 -12.04
C PRO A 448 18.68 28.79 -12.27
N SER A 449 18.49 30.04 -12.74
CA SER A 449 19.55 31.03 -12.97
C SER A 449 19.00 32.46 -12.73
N PRO A 450 19.79 33.42 -12.22
CA PRO A 450 21.15 33.27 -11.70
C PRO A 450 21.18 32.41 -10.41
N ALA A 451 22.35 31.86 -10.09
CA ALA A 451 22.58 31.06 -8.90
C ALA A 451 23.94 31.38 -8.25
N ILE A 452 23.93 31.68 -6.95
CA ILE A 452 25.15 31.90 -6.15
C ILE A 452 25.11 31.03 -4.89
N ALA A 453 26.26 30.85 -4.25
CA ALA A 453 26.35 30.19 -2.96
C ALA A 453 27.04 31.11 -1.95
N PHE A 454 26.43 31.33 -0.79
CA PHE A 454 27.14 31.86 0.37
C PHE A 454 27.94 30.73 1.01
N THR A 455 29.23 30.96 1.25
CA THR A 455 30.20 29.97 1.72
C THR A 455 30.12 29.77 3.24
N PHE A 456 30.84 28.79 3.76
CA PHE A 456 31.03 28.62 5.20
C PHE A 456 31.75 29.81 5.86
N ASP A 457 32.46 30.66 5.12
CA ASP A 457 33.08 31.87 5.68
C ASP A 457 32.03 32.84 6.24
N LEU A 458 30.86 32.97 5.59
CA LEU A 458 29.77 33.81 6.10
C LEU A 458 29.13 33.22 7.37
N TRP A 459 29.00 31.88 7.41
CA TRP A 459 28.50 31.14 8.57
C TRP A 459 29.43 31.30 9.78
N ASP A 460 30.74 31.08 9.59
CA ASP A 460 31.74 31.20 10.64
C ASP A 460 31.78 32.64 11.16
N ALA A 461 31.81 33.64 10.27
CA ALA A 461 31.76 35.04 10.67
C ALA A 461 30.47 35.41 11.43
N PHE A 462 29.33 34.78 11.11
CA PHE A 462 28.08 35.00 11.83
C PHE A 462 28.10 34.40 13.24
N LEU A 463 28.76 33.25 13.44
CA LEU A 463 28.94 32.64 14.75
C LEU A 463 30.02 33.35 15.60
N GLU A 464 31.04 33.92 14.96
CA GLU A 464 32.13 34.63 15.63
C GLU A 464 31.75 36.04 16.13
N GLN A 465 30.60 36.56 15.72
CA GLN A 465 30.16 37.89 16.14
C GLN A 465 29.93 37.98 17.66
N GLY A 466 30.12 39.17 18.21
CA GLY A 466 29.89 39.44 19.64
C GLY A 466 28.45 39.19 20.05
N TRP A 467 28.25 38.57 21.21
CA TRP A 467 26.94 38.24 21.75
C TRP A 467 26.61 39.07 23.00
N ALA A 468 25.32 39.40 23.19
CA ALA A 468 24.85 40.30 24.27
C ALA A 468 25.14 39.78 25.70
N GLY A 469 25.50 38.50 25.86
CA GLY A 469 25.92 37.88 27.13
C GLY A 469 27.44 37.81 27.34
N GLY A 470 28.24 38.38 26.44
CA GLY A 470 29.70 38.21 26.41
C GLY A 470 30.13 37.00 25.56
N GLY A 471 31.36 37.05 25.04
CA GLY A 471 31.87 36.04 24.10
C GLY A 471 31.25 36.17 22.69
N THR A 472 31.31 35.07 21.93
CA THR A 472 30.75 34.96 20.58
C THR A 472 29.40 34.22 20.59
N LEU A 473 28.60 34.38 19.54
CA LEU A 473 27.36 33.62 19.36
C LEU A 473 27.65 32.10 19.38
N GLY A 474 28.71 31.64 18.70
CA GLY A 474 29.12 30.24 18.67
C GLY A 474 29.45 29.68 20.06
N ALA A 475 30.18 30.44 20.89
CA ALA A 475 30.47 30.03 22.26
C ALA A 475 29.20 29.91 23.12
N TRP A 476 28.20 30.77 22.89
CA TRP A 476 26.92 30.72 23.58
C TRP A 476 26.07 29.51 23.17
N VAL A 477 26.15 29.10 21.90
CA VAL A 477 25.53 27.86 21.37
C VAL A 477 26.22 26.63 21.95
N GLU A 478 27.55 26.56 21.89
CA GLU A 478 28.34 25.43 22.39
C GLU A 478 28.08 25.16 23.87
N ALA A 479 28.00 26.21 24.69
CA ALA A 479 27.69 26.09 26.11
C ALA A 479 26.32 25.47 26.42
N ARG A 480 25.40 25.43 25.45
CA ARG A 480 24.05 24.82 25.58
C ARG A 480 23.97 23.43 24.99
N LEU A 481 24.70 23.17 23.89
CA LEU A 481 24.53 21.95 23.10
C LEU A 481 25.67 20.95 23.26
N GLY A 482 26.89 21.40 23.54
CA GLY A 482 28.09 20.54 23.57
C GLY A 482 28.13 19.48 24.69
N GLY A 483 27.24 19.58 25.68
CA GLY A 483 27.16 18.64 26.80
C GLY A 483 26.30 17.39 26.55
N PHE A 484 25.57 17.32 25.43
CA PHE A 484 24.70 16.17 25.13
C PHE A 484 25.48 14.99 24.54
N ALA A 485 25.04 13.77 24.86
CA ALA A 485 25.55 12.52 24.29
C ALA A 485 24.37 11.68 23.80
N TRP A 486 24.59 10.80 22.82
CA TRP A 486 23.54 9.93 22.29
C TRP A 486 23.30 8.69 23.18
N PRO A 487 22.04 8.32 23.49
CA PRO A 487 20.82 9.12 23.34
C PRO A 487 20.69 10.18 24.45
N PRO A 488 20.25 11.42 24.14
CA PRO A 488 20.09 12.47 25.15
C PRO A 488 18.75 12.36 25.89
N ASP A 489 18.59 13.14 26.97
CA ASP A 489 17.26 13.47 27.49
C ASP A 489 16.52 14.34 26.46
N MET A 490 15.45 13.78 25.87
CA MET A 490 14.74 14.40 24.74
C MET A 490 14.08 15.72 25.10
N GLY A 491 13.56 15.84 26.33
CA GLY A 491 12.95 17.09 26.81
C GLY A 491 13.98 18.20 26.97
N ALA A 492 15.13 17.87 27.58
CA ALA A 492 16.22 18.81 27.82
C ALA A 492 16.87 19.29 26.50
N VAL A 493 17.18 18.38 25.57
CA VAL A 493 17.82 18.75 24.30
C VAL A 493 16.91 19.60 23.43
N GLN A 494 15.62 19.27 23.31
CA GLN A 494 14.68 20.07 22.53
C GLN A 494 14.44 21.45 23.14
N THR A 495 14.45 21.56 24.48
CA THR A 495 14.37 22.85 25.17
C THR A 495 15.59 23.73 24.87
N ALA A 496 16.80 23.15 24.95
CA ALA A 496 18.03 23.86 24.61
C ALA A 496 18.07 24.29 23.14
N LEU A 497 17.68 23.41 22.22
CA LEU A 497 17.61 23.72 20.79
C LEU A 497 16.56 24.79 20.47
N ALA A 498 15.41 24.78 21.14
CA ALA A 498 14.41 25.85 21.00
C ALA A 498 14.97 27.21 21.42
N GLU A 499 15.72 27.27 22.52
CA GLU A 499 16.39 28.49 22.97
C GLU A 499 17.44 28.98 21.94
N VAL A 500 18.25 28.06 21.41
CA VAL A 500 19.25 28.36 20.38
C VAL A 500 18.61 28.88 19.09
N ARG A 501 17.57 28.20 18.59
CA ARG A 501 16.84 28.62 17.39
C ARG A 501 16.21 30.01 17.56
N ASP A 502 15.61 30.29 18.71
CA ASP A 502 15.08 31.63 19.01
C ASP A 502 16.20 32.68 19.02
N GLY A 503 17.34 32.37 19.68
CA GLY A 503 18.52 33.21 19.70
C GLY A 503 19.00 33.60 18.30
N VAL A 504 19.15 32.61 17.41
CA VAL A 504 19.61 32.82 16.02
C VAL A 504 18.57 33.58 15.18
N ARG A 505 17.27 33.27 15.32
CA ARG A 505 16.21 33.88 14.51
C ARG A 505 15.91 35.32 14.88
N ASN A 506 15.85 35.60 16.19
CA ASN A 506 15.19 36.80 16.70
C ASN A 506 16.14 37.75 17.43
N ARG A 507 17.27 37.26 17.95
CA ARG A 507 18.21 38.05 18.77
C ARG A 507 19.54 38.32 18.07
N ALA A 508 20.05 37.37 17.29
CA ALA A 508 21.18 37.58 16.41
C ALA A 508 20.78 38.40 15.18
N ASP A 509 21.71 39.22 14.69
CA ASP A 509 21.60 39.95 13.43
C ASP A 509 22.94 39.93 12.71
N PHE A 510 22.96 40.14 11.40
CA PHE A 510 24.21 40.27 10.67
C PHE A 510 24.87 41.62 11.00
N THR A 511 26.20 41.61 11.13
CA THR A 511 26.97 42.85 11.28
C THR A 511 26.81 43.76 10.04
N PRO A 512 27.02 45.08 10.16
CA PRO A 512 26.92 45.99 9.01
C PRO A 512 27.78 45.57 7.81
N VAL A 513 28.97 45.01 8.06
CA VAL A 513 29.88 44.51 7.01
C VAL A 513 29.29 43.28 6.31
N GLN A 514 28.73 42.34 7.06
CA GLN A 514 28.06 41.16 6.48
C GLN A 514 26.83 41.56 5.67
N LYS A 515 26.01 42.49 6.19
CA LYS A 515 24.81 42.98 5.48
C LYS A 515 25.17 43.58 4.13
N GLN A 516 26.17 44.45 4.11
CA GLN A 516 26.65 45.06 2.86
C GLN A 516 27.13 44.00 1.86
N ALA A 517 27.95 43.03 2.31
CA ALA A 517 28.47 41.97 1.45
C ALA A 517 27.37 41.04 0.89
N ILE A 518 26.33 40.75 1.67
CA ILE A 518 25.17 39.97 1.24
C ILE A 518 24.40 40.73 0.13
N LEU A 519 24.10 42.00 0.34
CA LEU A 519 23.38 42.81 -0.64
C LEU A 519 24.19 42.98 -1.93
N GLU A 520 25.48 43.26 -1.83
CA GLU A 520 26.39 43.35 -2.98
C GLU A 520 26.46 42.04 -3.78
N ALA A 521 26.48 40.90 -3.10
CA ALA A 521 26.46 39.59 -3.75
C ALA A 521 25.18 39.37 -4.58
N LEU A 522 24.02 39.68 -3.99
CA LEU A 522 22.72 39.48 -4.64
C LEU A 522 22.52 40.45 -5.81
N VAL A 523 22.85 41.73 -5.62
CA VAL A 523 22.77 42.74 -6.68
C VAL A 523 23.78 42.44 -7.79
N GLY A 524 25.02 42.09 -7.44
CA GLY A 524 26.09 41.76 -8.38
C GLY A 524 25.82 40.52 -9.22
N ALA A 525 25.10 39.53 -8.67
CA ALA A 525 24.64 38.34 -9.40
C ALA A 525 23.45 38.60 -10.34
N GLY A 526 22.83 39.79 -10.27
CA GLY A 526 21.71 40.18 -11.12
C GLY A 526 20.34 39.68 -10.65
N PHE A 527 20.15 39.47 -9.33
CA PHE A 527 18.83 39.20 -8.80
C PHE A 527 17.93 40.44 -8.88
N ASP A 528 16.71 40.27 -9.39
CA ASP A 528 15.66 41.29 -9.42
C ASP A 528 15.17 41.56 -7.99
N PRO A 529 15.29 42.80 -7.47
CA PRO A 529 14.84 43.14 -6.13
C PRO A 529 13.36 42.80 -5.84
N MET A 530 12.51 42.82 -6.87
CA MET A 530 11.06 42.63 -6.73
C MET A 530 10.62 41.17 -6.82
N ARG A 531 11.56 40.24 -7.07
CA ARG A 531 11.27 38.80 -7.18
C ARG A 531 11.76 38.06 -5.95
N LYS A 532 10.94 37.16 -5.41
CA LYS A 532 11.30 36.27 -4.30
C LYS A 532 12.55 35.44 -4.64
N ILE A 533 13.55 35.50 -3.75
CA ILE A 533 14.80 34.74 -3.84
C ILE A 533 14.75 33.60 -2.83
N ARG A 534 15.04 32.37 -3.26
CA ARG A 534 15.11 31.17 -2.43
C ARG A 534 16.52 30.98 -1.87
N PHE A 535 16.60 30.86 -0.55
CA PHE A 535 17.82 30.53 0.21
C PHE A 535 17.69 29.08 0.70
N ARG A 536 18.43 28.16 0.08
CA ARG A 536 18.45 26.73 0.41
C ARG A 536 19.64 26.41 1.30
N SER A 537 19.39 25.69 2.39
CA SER A 537 20.44 25.13 3.25
C SER A 537 21.39 24.24 2.45
N SER A 538 22.69 24.38 2.65
CA SER A 538 23.73 23.57 2.00
C SER A 538 24.82 23.23 3.02
N THR A 539 24.74 22.05 3.65
CA THR A 539 25.75 21.60 4.63
C THR A 539 26.79 20.68 3.99
N ASN A 540 27.98 20.54 4.57
CA ASN A 540 29.01 19.59 4.10
C ASN A 540 28.78 18.14 4.60
N MET A 541 27.72 17.91 5.38
CA MET A 541 27.32 16.58 5.86
C MET A 541 26.24 15.94 4.97
N GLU A 542 25.42 16.75 4.29
CA GLU A 542 24.32 16.25 3.47
C GLU A 542 24.75 15.92 2.03
N ASP A 543 23.94 15.09 1.37
CA ASP A 543 24.05 14.75 -0.06
C ASP A 543 25.36 14.04 -0.42
N SER A 544 25.81 13.18 0.49
CA SER A 544 26.93 12.26 0.34
C SER A 544 26.46 10.82 0.14
N GLU A 545 27.37 9.93 -0.23
CA GLU A 545 27.11 8.49 -0.34
C GLU A 545 26.76 7.81 1.00
N GLN A 546 27.00 8.49 2.13
CA GLN A 546 26.81 7.92 3.47
C GLN A 546 25.57 8.48 4.19
N PHE A 547 25.18 9.71 3.87
CA PHE A 547 24.11 10.40 4.59
C PHE A 547 23.38 11.41 3.70
N ILE A 548 22.05 11.38 3.78
CA ILE A 548 21.17 12.36 3.16
C ILE A 548 20.54 13.23 4.23
N GLY A 549 20.67 14.55 4.07
CA GLY A 549 20.03 15.53 4.97
C GLY A 549 18.59 15.87 4.58
N ALA A 550 17.90 14.97 3.87
CA ALA A 550 16.56 15.21 3.34
C ALA A 550 15.58 15.50 4.49
N GLY A 551 14.91 16.65 4.43
CA GLY A 551 13.97 17.07 5.48
C GLY A 551 14.58 17.49 6.81
N LEU A 552 15.91 17.57 6.97
CA LEU A 552 16.52 17.99 8.24
C LEU A 552 16.63 19.51 8.38
N TYR A 553 16.82 20.20 7.26
CA TYR A 553 17.11 21.62 7.20
C TYR A 553 16.07 22.36 6.36
N ASP A 554 15.76 23.59 6.76
CA ASP A 554 14.73 24.40 6.13
C ASP A 554 15.31 25.34 5.08
N SER A 555 14.51 25.63 4.06
CA SER A 555 14.81 26.65 3.06
C SER A 555 13.77 27.77 3.11
N TYR A 556 14.20 29.02 2.99
CA TYR A 556 13.32 30.18 3.12
C TYR A 556 13.44 31.09 1.90
N SER A 557 12.35 31.77 1.55
CA SER A 557 12.38 32.82 0.54
C SER A 557 12.50 34.19 1.18
N GLY A 558 13.24 35.10 0.54
CA GLY A 558 13.41 36.48 0.95
C GLY A 558 13.14 37.46 -0.19
N CYS A 559 12.68 38.66 0.15
CA CYS A 559 12.52 39.78 -0.77
C CYS A 559 13.72 40.72 -0.65
N LEU A 560 14.43 40.96 -1.75
CA LEU A 560 15.59 41.85 -1.73
C LEU A 560 15.17 43.32 -1.65
N ALA A 561 14.04 43.70 -2.24
CA ALA A 561 13.54 45.08 -2.18
C ALA A 561 13.20 45.54 -0.75
N ASP A 562 12.79 44.63 0.14
CA ASP A 562 12.48 44.92 1.56
C ASP A 562 13.74 45.22 2.41
N ASP A 563 14.94 44.91 1.93
CA ASP A 563 16.19 45.26 2.61
C ASP A 563 16.95 46.38 1.87
N LEU A 564 16.34 46.94 0.80
CA LEU A 564 16.88 48.04 0.00
C LEU A 564 16.08 49.34 0.15
N ASP A 565 14.91 49.30 0.79
CA ASP A 565 14.17 50.49 1.18
C ASP A 565 14.57 50.98 2.58
N ASP A 566 14.31 52.27 2.85
CA ASP A 566 14.78 52.96 4.05
C ASP A 566 13.86 52.73 5.28
N ASP A 567 13.04 51.68 5.28
CA ASP A 567 12.12 51.40 6.38
C ASP A 567 12.05 49.90 6.74
N THR A 568 11.13 49.55 7.64
CA THR A 568 10.88 48.15 8.05
C THR A 568 9.37 47.85 8.06
N ALA A 569 8.60 48.68 7.34
CA ALA A 569 7.16 48.72 7.35
C ALA A 569 6.60 47.90 6.19
N GLY A 570 5.97 46.77 6.52
CA GLY A 570 5.31 45.95 5.50
C GLY A 570 4.10 46.62 4.82
N PRO A 571 3.51 45.95 3.83
CA PRO A 571 3.72 44.54 3.46
C PRO A 571 5.01 44.30 2.65
N SER A 572 5.43 43.04 2.57
CA SER A 572 6.57 42.62 1.74
C SER A 572 6.37 43.04 0.27
N ARG A 573 7.38 43.65 -0.34
CA ARG A 573 7.31 44.17 -1.71
C ARG A 573 7.21 43.07 -2.77
N CYS A 574 7.75 41.90 -2.47
CA CYS A 574 7.67 40.71 -3.32
C CYS A 574 6.43 39.84 -3.00
N ASP A 575 5.67 40.20 -1.96
CA ASP A 575 4.48 39.47 -1.51
C ASP A 575 3.54 40.39 -0.73
N PRO A 576 2.62 41.09 -1.41
CA PRO A 576 1.74 42.06 -0.77
C PRO A 576 0.76 41.45 0.25
N GLU A 577 0.54 40.13 0.24
CA GLU A 577 -0.31 39.44 1.23
C GLU A 577 0.37 39.30 2.59
N GLU A 578 1.71 39.31 2.60
CA GLU A 578 2.52 39.27 3.81
C GLU A 578 2.63 40.65 4.45
N ARG A 579 1.88 40.85 5.54
CA ARG A 579 1.77 42.16 6.24
C ARG A 579 3.07 42.73 6.75
N ALA A 580 4.08 41.90 6.98
CA ALA A 580 5.39 42.30 7.43
C ALA A 580 6.41 42.00 6.34
N GLU A 581 7.45 42.81 6.26
CA GLU A 581 8.58 42.55 5.38
C GLU A 581 9.17 41.15 5.56
N ARG A 582 9.64 40.62 4.45
CA ARG A 582 10.23 39.29 4.31
C ARG A 582 11.64 39.42 3.72
N GLY A 583 12.43 40.35 4.23
CA GLY A 583 13.82 40.60 3.80
C GLY A 583 14.74 39.37 3.73
N VAL A 584 15.79 39.47 2.91
CA VAL A 584 16.85 38.46 2.73
C VAL A 584 17.63 38.18 4.01
N PHE A 585 17.86 39.17 4.89
CA PHE A 585 18.55 38.92 6.16
C PHE A 585 17.73 38.05 7.11
N ARG A 586 16.40 38.22 7.11
CA ARG A 586 15.47 37.35 7.84
C ARG A 586 15.50 35.93 7.28
N ALA A 587 15.48 35.79 5.95
CA ALA A 587 15.54 34.48 5.31
C ALA A 587 16.83 33.73 5.68
N LEU A 588 18.00 34.38 5.57
CA LEU A 588 19.30 33.79 5.92
C LEU A 588 19.39 33.37 7.40
N ARG A 589 18.95 34.20 8.35
CA ARG A 589 18.93 33.82 9.79
C ARG A 589 18.06 32.60 10.05
N ARG A 590 16.94 32.46 9.33
CA ARG A 590 16.06 31.29 9.46
C ARG A 590 16.69 30.03 8.88
N VAL A 591 17.41 30.13 7.76
CA VAL A 591 18.23 29.02 7.22
C VAL A 591 19.29 28.61 8.25
N TYR A 592 20.03 29.57 8.82
CA TYR A 592 21.04 29.29 9.85
C TYR A 592 20.45 28.66 11.11
N ALA A 593 19.29 29.13 11.56
CA ALA A 593 18.59 28.52 12.69
C ALA A 593 18.17 27.07 12.41
N SER A 594 17.89 26.71 11.15
CA SER A 594 17.51 25.34 10.79
C SER A 594 18.65 24.34 10.96
N PHE A 595 19.91 24.78 10.99
CA PHE A 595 21.04 23.93 11.37
C PHE A 595 20.81 23.28 12.75
N PHE A 596 20.10 23.99 13.64
CA PHE A 596 19.74 23.56 14.99
C PHE A 596 18.31 23.01 15.08
N ASN A 597 17.69 22.54 14.00
CA ASN A 597 16.42 21.81 14.06
C ASN A 597 16.59 20.51 14.88
N ASP A 598 15.52 20.07 15.55
CA ASP A 598 15.58 18.95 16.50
C ASP A 598 16.15 17.68 15.84
N ASN A 599 15.57 17.26 14.71
CA ASN A 599 16.04 16.08 13.98
C ASN A 599 17.45 16.26 13.40
N ALA A 600 17.80 17.46 12.92
CA ALA A 600 19.12 17.74 12.38
C ALA A 600 20.23 17.58 13.43
N PHE A 601 20.00 18.13 14.64
CA PHE A 601 20.94 17.99 15.75
C PHE A 601 21.01 16.55 16.27
N LEU A 602 19.86 15.89 16.43
CA LEU A 602 19.82 14.50 16.89
C LEU A 602 20.56 13.55 15.94
N GLU A 603 20.46 13.75 14.63
CA GLU A 603 21.23 12.95 13.65
C GLU A 603 22.73 13.20 13.75
N ARG A 604 23.18 14.46 13.87
CA ARG A 604 24.60 14.77 14.11
C ARG A 604 25.11 14.10 15.39
N LEU A 605 24.33 14.18 16.47
CA LEU A 605 24.67 13.57 17.75
C LEU A 605 24.74 12.04 17.65
N ARG A 606 23.77 11.42 16.97
CA ARG A 606 23.68 9.96 16.74
C ARG A 606 24.85 9.42 15.94
N HIS A 607 25.31 10.16 14.93
CA HIS A 607 26.47 9.82 14.11
C HIS A 607 27.82 10.21 14.73
N GLY A 608 27.81 10.87 15.89
CA GLY A 608 29.01 11.36 16.57
C GLY A 608 29.75 12.43 15.77
N VAL A 609 29.02 13.25 15.01
CA VAL A 609 29.58 14.34 14.21
C VAL A 609 30.09 15.45 15.13
N ASN A 610 31.33 15.88 14.90
CA ASN A 610 31.89 17.05 15.55
C ASN A 610 31.32 18.33 14.90
N GLU A 611 30.55 19.13 15.64
CA GLU A 611 29.91 20.33 15.08
C GLU A 611 30.91 21.39 14.59
N ALA A 612 32.17 21.36 15.05
CA ALA A 612 33.22 22.25 14.54
C ALA A 612 33.65 21.94 13.09
N ASP A 613 33.45 20.70 12.64
CA ASP A 613 33.83 20.24 11.29
C ASP A 613 32.71 20.46 10.27
N VAL A 614 31.51 20.87 10.71
CA VAL A 614 30.34 21.07 9.86
C VAL A 614 29.81 22.50 9.93
N GLY A 615 29.11 22.94 8.89
CA GLY A 615 28.53 24.28 8.84
C GLY A 615 27.35 24.38 7.91
N MET A 616 26.79 25.60 7.80
CA MET A 616 25.65 25.90 6.94
C MET A 616 26.03 26.96 5.90
N ALA A 617 26.39 26.51 4.71
CA ALA A 617 26.43 27.35 3.52
C ALA A 617 25.01 27.48 2.95
N VAL A 618 24.81 28.37 1.98
CA VAL A 618 23.47 28.67 1.45
C VAL A 618 23.50 28.77 -0.06
N LEU A 619 22.81 27.87 -0.75
CA LEU A 619 22.53 27.96 -2.18
C LEU A 619 21.40 28.96 -2.42
N VAL A 620 21.61 29.90 -3.33
CA VAL A 620 20.69 31.00 -3.60
C VAL A 620 20.31 31.00 -5.09
N HIS A 621 19.01 30.93 -5.36
CA HIS A 621 18.43 31.04 -6.71
C HIS A 621 16.99 31.59 -6.59
N TYR A 622 16.31 31.90 -7.70
CA TYR A 622 14.91 32.34 -7.60
C TYR A 622 13.97 31.27 -7.06
N SER A 623 12.96 31.66 -6.28
CA SER A 623 11.86 30.75 -5.94
C SER A 623 10.95 30.52 -7.15
N ALA A 624 10.23 29.39 -7.13
CA ALA A 624 9.04 29.18 -7.94
C ALA A 624 7.83 29.47 -7.05
N PRO A 625 7.09 30.57 -7.27
CA PRO A 625 5.82 30.82 -6.60
C PRO A 625 4.76 29.79 -6.99
N ASP A 626 3.89 29.43 -6.04
CA ASP A 626 2.89 28.38 -6.22
C ASP A 626 1.97 28.65 -7.43
N GLU A 627 1.69 29.92 -7.75
CA GLU A 627 0.78 30.32 -8.83
C GLU A 627 1.33 29.99 -10.23
N ILE A 628 2.66 29.86 -10.35
CA ILE A 628 3.32 29.50 -11.61
C ILE A 628 3.76 28.04 -11.66
N GLU A 629 3.63 27.28 -10.57
CA GLU A 629 3.90 25.85 -10.59
C GLU A 629 2.75 25.12 -11.27
N ARG A 630 3.06 24.37 -12.33
CA ARG A 630 2.10 23.51 -13.04
C ARG A 630 2.18 22.08 -12.56
N ALA A 631 3.39 21.65 -12.23
CA ALA A 631 3.66 20.39 -11.56
C ALA A 631 4.96 20.49 -10.76
N ASN A 632 5.08 19.67 -9.72
CA ASN A 632 6.33 19.44 -9.02
C ASN A 632 6.54 17.94 -8.83
N GLY A 633 7.79 17.52 -8.66
CA GLY A 633 8.10 16.11 -8.57
C GLY A 633 9.47 15.79 -8.01
N VAL A 634 9.61 14.53 -7.59
CA VAL A 634 10.87 13.90 -7.20
C VAL A 634 11.08 12.64 -8.03
N ALA A 635 12.32 12.37 -8.41
CA ALA A 635 12.65 11.21 -9.21
C ALA A 635 13.87 10.48 -8.64
N THR A 636 13.80 9.16 -8.60
CA THR A 636 14.94 8.30 -8.25
C THR A 636 15.38 7.53 -9.49
N MET A 637 16.68 7.50 -9.80
CA MET A 637 17.26 6.72 -10.90
C MET A 637 18.40 5.85 -10.38
N GLU A 638 18.22 4.53 -10.45
CA GLU A 638 19.28 3.56 -10.27
C GLU A 638 19.98 3.31 -11.61
N ILE A 639 21.26 3.66 -11.66
CA ILE A 639 22.14 3.47 -12.81
C ILE A 639 23.06 2.30 -12.50
N ARG A 640 23.07 1.28 -13.36
CA ARG A 640 23.99 0.13 -13.25
C ARG A 640 24.87 0.03 -14.49
N ARG A 641 26.15 -0.25 -14.26
CA ARG A 641 27.16 -0.48 -15.29
C ARG A 641 27.70 -1.90 -15.20
N SER A 642 27.88 -2.50 -16.36
CA SER A 642 28.63 -3.75 -16.52
C SER A 642 29.44 -3.66 -17.80
N GLY A 643 30.71 -3.29 -17.66
CA GLY A 643 31.55 -2.90 -18.80
C GLY A 643 30.97 -1.71 -19.56
N ALA A 644 30.68 -1.90 -20.86
CA ALA A 644 30.07 -0.86 -21.71
C ALA A 644 28.54 -0.77 -21.59
N LEU A 645 27.89 -1.72 -20.90
CA LEU A 645 26.44 -1.72 -20.72
C LEU A 645 26.07 -0.74 -19.61
N ARG A 646 25.08 0.12 -19.87
CA ARG A 646 24.49 1.04 -18.90
C ARG A 646 22.98 0.88 -18.91
N THR A 647 22.41 0.45 -17.79
CA THR A 647 20.96 0.29 -17.60
C THR A 647 20.47 1.25 -16.54
N ILE A 648 19.24 1.75 -16.72
CA ILE A 648 18.58 2.61 -15.75
C ILE A 648 17.23 2.00 -15.37
N ASN A 649 16.97 1.96 -14.07
CA ASN A 649 15.62 1.79 -13.52
C ASN A 649 15.30 3.02 -12.69
N GLY A 650 14.15 3.66 -12.92
CA GLY A 650 13.76 4.88 -12.25
C GLY A 650 12.31 4.89 -11.78
N THR A 651 12.02 5.74 -10.81
CA THR A 651 10.69 6.03 -10.31
C THR A 651 10.50 7.54 -10.31
N LEU A 652 9.55 8.03 -11.11
CA LEU A 652 9.19 9.43 -11.25
C LEU A 652 7.90 9.66 -10.47
N VAL A 653 7.93 10.55 -9.49
CA VAL A 653 6.76 10.86 -8.67
C VAL A 653 6.39 12.32 -8.88
N THR A 654 5.18 12.58 -9.37
CA THR A 654 4.74 13.90 -9.84
C THR A 654 3.42 14.30 -9.19
N GLN A 655 3.25 15.58 -8.88
CA GLN A 655 2.01 16.15 -8.38
C GLN A 655 1.61 17.42 -9.13
N VAL A 656 0.31 17.65 -9.23
CA VAL A 656 -0.27 18.85 -9.86
C VAL A 656 0.02 20.10 -9.01
N GLY A 657 0.42 21.19 -9.69
CA GLY A 657 0.68 22.48 -9.06
C GLY A 657 1.85 22.46 -8.08
N ALA A 658 1.73 23.23 -7.00
CA ALA A 658 2.67 23.27 -5.88
C ALA A 658 2.33 22.28 -4.75
N VAL A 659 1.31 21.42 -4.93
CA VAL A 659 0.92 20.45 -3.91
C VAL A 659 2.07 19.47 -3.67
N SER A 660 2.44 19.29 -2.41
CA SER A 660 3.62 18.49 -2.05
C SER A 660 3.52 17.03 -2.52
N VAL A 661 4.61 16.54 -3.10
CA VAL A 661 4.79 15.13 -3.46
C VAL A 661 5.29 14.31 -2.25
N SER A 662 6.16 14.91 -1.45
CA SER A 662 6.82 14.24 -0.33
C SER A 662 5.94 14.14 0.91
N ASN A 663 4.98 15.05 1.08
CA ASN A 663 4.01 15.02 2.15
C ASN A 663 2.67 15.64 1.69
N PRO A 664 1.88 14.93 0.88
CA PRO A 664 0.63 15.47 0.36
C PRO A 664 -0.39 15.71 1.48
N GLU A 665 -0.93 16.93 1.52
CA GLU A 665 -1.99 17.28 2.46
C GLU A 665 -3.36 16.78 1.98
N GLY A 666 -4.35 16.72 2.87
CA GLY A 666 -5.75 16.43 2.52
C GLY A 666 -6.02 15.04 1.91
N GLY A 667 -5.08 14.10 2.05
CA GLY A 667 -5.19 12.75 1.45
C GLY A 667 -4.91 12.73 -0.05
N ALA A 668 -4.26 13.76 -0.60
CA ALA A 668 -3.82 13.74 -1.98
C ALA A 668 -2.79 12.61 -2.20
N ARG A 669 -2.84 11.97 -3.36
CA ARG A 669 -1.88 10.95 -3.80
C ARG A 669 -1.15 11.47 -5.03
N PRO A 670 0.18 11.42 -5.11
CA PRO A 670 0.90 11.78 -6.32
C PRO A 670 0.78 10.69 -7.39
N GLU A 671 1.11 11.05 -8.63
CA GLU A 671 1.31 10.10 -9.72
C GLU A 671 2.69 9.44 -9.58
N VAL A 672 2.77 8.14 -9.80
CA VAL A 672 4.02 7.36 -9.81
C VAL A 672 4.18 6.68 -11.15
N VAL A 673 5.28 6.97 -11.84
CA VAL A 673 5.65 6.37 -13.13
C VAL A 673 7.00 5.67 -12.99
N LYS A 674 7.07 4.39 -13.37
CA LYS A 674 8.35 3.68 -13.52
C LYS A 674 8.94 3.97 -14.88
N VAL A 675 10.26 4.08 -14.93
CA VAL A 675 11.02 4.16 -16.17
C VAL A 675 12.10 3.09 -16.19
N THR A 676 12.15 2.29 -17.26
CA THR A 676 13.18 1.28 -17.46
C THR A 676 13.87 1.54 -18.79
N ARG A 677 15.20 1.61 -18.76
CA ARG A 677 16.04 1.75 -19.96
C ARG A 677 17.15 0.70 -19.92
N PHE A 678 17.08 -0.26 -20.84
CA PHE A 678 18.16 -1.23 -21.07
C PHE A 678 19.40 -0.58 -21.72
N SER A 679 20.43 -1.33 -22.06
CA SER A 679 21.59 -0.75 -22.78
C SER A 679 21.24 -0.32 -24.21
N SER A 680 20.25 -0.95 -24.84
CA SER A 680 19.73 -0.65 -26.17
C SER A 680 18.21 -0.34 -26.13
N GLY A 681 17.70 0.38 -27.14
CA GLY A 681 16.28 0.76 -27.25
C GLY A 681 15.91 2.10 -26.61
N PRO A 682 14.67 2.58 -26.73
CA PRO A 682 14.17 3.74 -25.98
C PRO A 682 13.88 3.40 -24.51
N PRO A 683 13.69 4.41 -23.62
CA PRO A 683 13.13 4.17 -22.29
C PRO A 683 11.67 3.67 -22.41
N PHE A 684 11.28 2.80 -21.50
CA PHE A 684 9.91 2.31 -21.33
C PHE A 684 9.30 2.93 -20.07
N PHE A 685 8.07 3.43 -20.15
CA PHE A 685 7.35 4.06 -19.05
C PHE A 685 6.10 3.28 -18.68
N GLU A 686 5.84 3.14 -17.39
CA GLU A 686 4.66 2.47 -16.84
C GLU A 686 4.07 3.30 -15.71
N VAL A 687 2.79 3.65 -15.80
CA VAL A 687 2.07 4.33 -14.71
C VAL A 687 1.75 3.29 -13.64
N GLU A 688 2.39 3.38 -12.49
CA GLU A 688 2.12 2.53 -11.32
C GLU A 688 0.85 2.99 -10.61
N SER A 689 0.77 4.29 -10.31
CA SER A 689 -0.39 4.88 -9.67
C SER A 689 -0.66 6.28 -10.21
N ARG A 690 -1.95 6.63 -10.32
CA ARG A 690 -2.39 7.95 -10.78
C ARG A 690 -2.58 8.90 -9.63
N SER A 691 -2.31 10.18 -9.88
CA SER A 691 -2.58 11.26 -8.94
C SER A 691 -4.07 11.33 -8.61
N SER A 692 -4.41 11.64 -7.37
CA SER A 692 -5.79 11.93 -6.96
C SER A 692 -6.26 13.33 -7.37
N LEU A 693 -5.35 14.18 -7.87
CA LEU A 693 -5.62 15.57 -8.27
C LEU A 693 -5.88 15.73 -9.76
N VAL A 694 -5.75 14.66 -10.53
CA VAL A 694 -6.16 14.63 -11.94
C VAL A 694 -7.48 13.87 -12.08
N PRO A 695 -8.33 14.23 -13.05
CA PRO A 695 -9.54 13.46 -13.34
C PRO A 695 -9.20 11.97 -13.56
N LEU A 696 -10.12 11.04 -13.26
CA LEU A 696 -9.89 9.61 -13.51
C LEU A 696 -9.45 9.37 -14.96
N GLY A 697 -8.36 8.62 -15.11
CA GLY A 697 -7.65 8.45 -16.37
C GLY A 697 -6.91 9.71 -16.82
N GLY A 698 -6.55 10.64 -15.97
CA GLY A 698 -5.61 11.71 -16.31
C GLY A 698 -4.17 11.32 -15.96
N GLU A 699 -3.23 12.10 -16.46
CA GLU A 699 -1.82 12.11 -16.07
C GLU A 699 -1.43 13.53 -15.65
N VAL A 700 -0.42 13.67 -14.78
CA VAL A 700 0.05 14.98 -14.30
C VAL A 700 0.86 15.71 -15.36
N LEU A 701 1.76 14.98 -16.04
CA LEU A 701 2.48 15.44 -17.22
C LEU A 701 1.86 14.85 -18.47
N GLU A 702 2.03 15.51 -19.62
CA GLU A 702 1.52 15.02 -20.90
C GLU A 702 2.13 13.65 -21.25
N TRP A 703 1.27 12.66 -21.44
CA TRP A 703 1.66 11.28 -21.72
C TRP A 703 1.88 11.02 -23.22
N THR A 704 3.01 10.46 -23.69
CA THR A 704 4.28 10.18 -22.98
C THR A 704 5.33 11.29 -23.12
N GLY A 705 5.05 12.32 -23.92
CA GLY A 705 6.07 13.28 -24.39
C GLY A 705 6.83 14.01 -23.28
N GLU A 706 6.13 14.51 -22.25
CA GLU A 706 6.79 15.24 -21.15
C GLU A 706 7.55 14.32 -20.20
N TYR A 707 7.13 13.06 -20.08
CA TYR A 707 7.87 12.04 -19.33
C TYR A 707 9.17 11.65 -20.05
N GLU A 708 9.15 11.59 -21.38
CA GLU A 708 10.35 11.40 -22.21
C GLU A 708 11.31 12.59 -22.09
N GLU A 709 10.80 13.82 -22.13
CA GLU A 709 11.59 15.04 -21.91
C GLU A 709 12.25 15.04 -20.53
N LEU A 710 11.45 14.80 -19.47
CA LEU A 710 11.95 14.71 -18.10
C LEU A 710 13.06 13.67 -17.99
N TYR A 711 12.82 12.44 -18.45
CA TYR A 711 13.85 11.40 -18.45
C TYR A 711 15.14 11.85 -19.17
N GLY A 712 15.02 12.54 -20.30
CA GLY A 712 16.16 13.08 -21.04
C GLY A 712 16.99 14.07 -20.22
N LEU A 713 16.33 14.98 -19.48
CA LEU A 713 17.00 15.92 -18.57
C LEU A 713 17.71 15.18 -17.43
N LEU A 714 17.04 14.22 -16.80
CA LEU A 714 17.61 13.46 -15.68
C LEU A 714 18.78 12.56 -16.13
N ASP A 715 18.69 11.92 -17.31
CA ASP A 715 19.80 11.12 -17.87
C ASP A 715 21.01 12.00 -18.23
N ALA A 716 20.78 13.21 -18.77
CA ALA A 716 21.85 14.16 -19.06
C ALA A 716 22.59 14.60 -17.79
N ALA A 717 21.86 14.96 -16.73
CA ALA A 717 22.43 15.29 -15.43
C ALA A 717 23.16 14.08 -14.80
N SER A 718 22.58 12.88 -14.91
CA SER A 718 23.20 11.63 -14.46
C SER A 718 24.53 11.32 -15.15
N ARG A 719 24.63 11.57 -16.46
CA ARG A 719 25.88 11.37 -17.21
C ARG A 719 26.97 12.35 -16.80
N GLU A 720 26.58 13.58 -16.52
CA GLU A 720 27.52 14.59 -16.01
C GLU A 720 27.99 14.21 -14.59
N TRP A 721 27.09 13.73 -13.74
CA TRP A 721 27.43 13.17 -12.43
C TRP A 721 28.48 12.04 -12.56
N GLU A 722 28.21 11.04 -13.38
CA GLU A 722 29.14 9.92 -13.64
C GLU A 722 30.49 10.38 -14.21
N ARG A 723 30.55 11.54 -14.88
CA ARG A 723 31.77 12.11 -15.46
C ARG A 723 32.64 12.79 -14.40
N VAL A 724 32.03 13.48 -13.44
CA VAL A 724 32.75 14.29 -12.44
C VAL A 724 33.02 13.54 -11.13
N MET A 725 32.28 12.48 -10.86
CA MET A 725 32.47 11.64 -9.68
C MET A 725 33.48 10.50 -9.92
N PRO A 726 34.08 9.96 -8.84
CA PRO A 726 34.88 8.74 -8.93
C PRO A 726 34.12 7.60 -9.64
N PRO A 727 34.78 6.78 -10.47
CA PRO A 727 34.10 5.68 -11.17
C PRO A 727 33.45 4.69 -10.21
N GLN A 728 32.17 4.38 -10.45
CA GLN A 728 31.42 3.32 -9.76
C GLN A 728 30.54 2.56 -10.74
N ASP A 729 30.31 1.28 -10.45
CA ASP A 729 29.44 0.40 -11.26
C ASP A 729 27.95 0.58 -10.95
N ARG A 730 27.62 1.30 -9.86
CA ARG A 730 26.24 1.52 -9.45
C ARG A 730 26.09 2.90 -8.81
N TRP A 731 25.05 3.62 -9.22
CA TRP A 731 24.60 4.86 -8.59
C TRP A 731 23.10 4.77 -8.34
N ILE A 732 22.63 5.38 -7.26
CA ILE A 732 21.23 5.74 -7.11
C ILE A 732 21.19 7.25 -6.94
N LEU A 733 20.55 7.96 -7.86
CA LEU A 733 20.46 9.42 -7.84
C LEU A 733 19.01 9.84 -7.57
N ASP A 734 18.85 10.84 -6.71
CA ASP A 734 17.59 11.50 -6.40
C ASP A 734 17.58 12.92 -6.99
N PHE A 735 16.43 13.31 -7.54
CA PHE A 735 16.23 14.57 -8.25
C PHE A 735 14.97 15.27 -7.77
N GLU A 736 15.02 16.60 -7.66
CA GLU A 736 13.82 17.45 -7.56
C GLU A 736 13.60 18.17 -8.89
N TYR A 737 12.37 18.21 -9.38
CA TYR A 737 12.01 18.93 -10.59
C TYR A 737 10.66 19.66 -10.46
N LYS A 738 10.45 20.65 -11.31
CA LYS A 738 9.21 21.43 -11.42
C LYS A 738 8.89 21.70 -12.88
N LYS A 739 7.61 21.83 -13.21
CA LYS A 739 7.11 22.41 -14.47
C LYS A 739 6.58 23.81 -14.16
N LEU A 740 7.14 24.83 -14.81
CA LEU A 740 6.88 26.23 -14.48
C LEU A 740 6.28 27.00 -15.66
N ALA A 741 5.24 27.77 -15.36
CA ALA A 741 4.66 28.77 -16.25
C ALA A 741 5.50 30.06 -16.31
N PRO A 742 5.35 30.89 -17.36
CA PRO A 742 4.43 30.74 -18.49
C PRO A 742 4.95 29.83 -19.62
N ASP A 743 6.21 29.44 -19.58
CA ASP A 743 6.86 28.70 -20.68
C ASP A 743 6.59 27.17 -20.63
N ASP A 744 5.83 26.71 -19.62
CA ASP A 744 5.53 25.30 -19.33
C ASP A 744 6.76 24.38 -19.34
N ARG A 745 7.91 24.94 -18.94
CA ARG A 745 9.22 24.28 -19.05
C ARG A 745 9.53 23.45 -17.81
N LEU A 746 10.09 22.25 -18.02
CA LEU A 746 10.67 21.42 -16.97
C LEU A 746 12.00 22.01 -16.47
N SER A 747 12.13 22.15 -15.16
CA SER A 747 13.31 22.64 -14.45
C SER A 747 13.75 21.62 -13.41
N VAL A 748 14.98 21.13 -13.51
CA VAL A 748 15.62 20.28 -12.49
C VAL A 748 16.30 21.20 -11.48
N ASN A 749 15.89 21.09 -10.23
CA ASN A 749 16.29 22.01 -9.16
C ASN A 749 17.25 21.39 -8.16
N GLN A 750 17.47 20.07 -8.23
CA GLN A 750 18.38 19.38 -7.35
C GLN A 750 18.77 18.01 -7.92
N ILE A 751 20.00 17.59 -7.60
CA ILE A 751 20.54 16.25 -7.82
C ILE A 751 21.35 15.86 -6.59
N ARG A 752 21.21 14.63 -6.11
CA ARG A 752 21.98 14.09 -4.98
C ARG A 752 22.14 12.57 -5.10
N PRO A 753 23.21 11.97 -4.56
CA PRO A 753 23.31 10.52 -4.47
C PRO A 753 22.48 10.01 -3.28
N LEU A 754 21.92 8.82 -3.42
CA LEU A 754 21.36 8.06 -2.29
C LEU A 754 22.36 6.98 -1.86
N PRO A 755 22.52 6.74 -0.54
CA PRO A 755 23.37 5.66 -0.04
C PRO A 755 22.98 4.31 -0.62
N LEU A 756 23.98 3.56 -1.06
CA LEU A 756 23.77 2.18 -1.49
C LEU A 756 23.57 1.30 -0.24
N PRO A 757 22.61 0.35 -0.26
CA PRO A 757 22.52 -0.65 0.80
C PRO A 757 23.86 -1.39 0.92
N PRO A 758 24.36 -1.63 2.14
CA PRO A 758 25.60 -2.37 2.32
C PRO A 758 25.48 -3.76 1.67
N GLU A 759 26.50 -4.19 0.92
CA GLU A 759 26.58 -5.55 0.42
C GLU A 759 26.61 -6.51 1.61
N GLN A 760 25.56 -7.30 1.78
CA GLN A 760 25.52 -8.32 2.82
C GLN A 760 26.37 -9.50 2.35
N GLY A 761 27.58 -9.62 2.89
CA GLY A 761 28.31 -10.89 2.88
C GLY A 761 27.54 -11.97 3.64
N PRO A 762 27.96 -13.25 3.59
CA PRO A 762 27.31 -14.31 4.36
C PRO A 762 27.36 -13.96 5.85
N VAL A 763 26.20 -13.68 6.45
CA VAL A 763 26.06 -13.37 7.87
C VAL A 763 25.62 -14.63 8.61
N THR A 764 26.30 -14.98 9.70
CA THR A 764 25.74 -15.94 10.67
C THR A 764 24.54 -15.30 11.33
N PHE A 765 23.35 -15.88 11.13
CA PHE A 765 22.11 -15.33 11.67
C PHE A 765 21.97 -15.58 13.18
N TRP A 766 21.16 -14.76 13.83
CA TRP A 766 20.65 -15.01 15.18
C TRP A 766 19.22 -15.52 15.07
N LEU A 767 18.97 -16.73 15.57
CA LEU A 767 17.62 -17.26 15.73
C LEU A 767 16.98 -16.56 16.93
N LEU A 768 15.84 -15.92 16.69
CA LEU A 768 15.05 -15.24 17.71
C LEU A 768 13.72 -15.95 17.93
N ASN A 769 13.35 -16.09 19.20
CA ASN A 769 12.06 -16.62 19.62
C ASN A 769 10.92 -15.66 19.28
N THR A 770 9.96 -16.12 18.48
CA THR A 770 8.75 -15.36 18.15
C THR A 770 7.50 -16.18 18.49
N GLU A 771 6.42 -15.50 18.86
CA GLU A 771 5.15 -16.19 19.08
C GLU A 771 4.55 -16.67 17.76
N GLY A 772 3.91 -17.84 17.79
CA GLY A 772 3.21 -18.38 16.65
C GLY A 772 2.66 -19.77 16.91
N ARG A 773 1.51 -20.06 16.32
CA ARG A 773 0.93 -21.41 16.30
C ARG A 773 1.35 -22.13 15.04
N TRP A 774 1.66 -23.40 15.17
CA TRP A 774 2.13 -24.27 14.11
C TRP A 774 1.19 -25.46 13.97
N GLY A 775 1.08 -25.99 12.76
CA GLY A 775 0.33 -27.20 12.49
C GLY A 775 0.84 -27.93 11.27
N VAL A 776 0.30 -29.11 11.03
CA VAL A 776 0.67 -29.91 9.86
C VAL A 776 0.23 -29.21 8.58
N GLU A 777 1.17 -29.06 7.65
CA GLU A 777 0.91 -28.59 6.30
C GLU A 777 0.09 -29.63 5.52
N GLN A 778 -1.22 -29.39 5.39
CA GLN A 778 -2.10 -30.20 4.56
C GLN A 778 -2.05 -29.69 3.11
N GLY A 779 -0.93 -29.96 2.45
CA GLY A 779 -0.59 -29.51 1.10
C GLY A 779 -0.16 -30.64 0.17
N GLU A 780 0.49 -30.29 -0.94
CA GLU A 780 0.90 -31.23 -2.01
C GLU A 780 1.86 -32.32 -1.52
N PHE A 781 2.70 -31.98 -0.54
CA PHE A 781 3.76 -32.85 -0.04
C PHE A 781 3.28 -33.67 1.15
N GLY A 782 3.42 -34.99 1.05
CA GLY A 782 3.02 -35.95 2.07
C GLY A 782 1.98 -36.96 1.57
N GLU A 783 1.84 -38.07 2.29
CA GLU A 783 0.81 -39.08 2.02
C GLU A 783 -0.42 -38.83 2.90
N LEU A 784 -1.63 -39.14 2.39
CA LEU A 784 -2.90 -38.88 3.09
C LEU A 784 -2.90 -39.37 4.53
N MET A 785 -2.45 -40.61 4.76
CA MET A 785 -2.44 -41.19 6.10
C MET A 785 -1.36 -40.60 7.01
N ALA A 786 -0.24 -40.12 6.46
CA ALA A 786 0.76 -39.39 7.24
C ALA A 786 0.19 -38.04 7.70
N LEU A 787 -0.47 -37.30 6.79
CA LEU A 787 -1.17 -36.04 7.13
C LEU A 787 -2.29 -36.25 8.15
N HIS A 788 -2.97 -37.40 8.11
CA HIS A 788 -4.04 -37.73 9.06
C HIS A 788 -3.53 -38.15 10.44
N ARG A 789 -2.60 -39.12 10.51
CA ARG A 789 -2.07 -39.65 11.78
C ARG A 789 -1.15 -38.68 12.50
N LEU A 790 -0.30 -37.96 11.76
CA LEU A 790 0.66 -37.03 12.34
C LEU A 790 0.09 -35.62 12.56
N LYS A 791 -1.20 -35.43 12.28
CA LYS A 791 -1.89 -34.17 12.51
C LYS A 791 -1.65 -33.73 13.94
N SER A 792 -1.17 -32.50 14.06
CA SER A 792 -0.71 -31.95 15.32
C SER A 792 -0.72 -30.44 15.27
N PHE A 793 -0.80 -29.83 16.45
CA PHE A 793 -0.80 -28.39 16.66
C PHE A 793 0.23 -28.06 17.74
N TRP A 794 1.05 -27.05 17.50
CA TRP A 794 2.20 -26.73 18.34
C TRP A 794 2.35 -25.24 18.60
N GLU A 795 2.90 -24.93 19.76
CA GLU A 795 3.55 -23.66 20.07
C GLU A 795 4.98 -23.98 20.51
N PHE A 796 5.95 -23.28 19.91
CA PHE A 796 7.37 -23.53 20.13
C PHE A 796 8.01 -22.33 20.82
N GLU A 797 8.69 -22.58 21.93
CA GLU A 797 9.59 -21.62 22.54
C GLU A 797 11.03 -22.01 22.18
N THR A 798 11.61 -21.32 21.20
CA THR A 798 13.01 -21.52 20.83
C THR A 798 13.96 -20.74 21.73
N ARG A 799 15.20 -21.24 21.90
CA ARG A 799 16.29 -20.44 22.45
C ARG A 799 16.62 -19.29 21.51
N HIS A 800 16.98 -18.15 22.11
CA HIS A 800 17.72 -17.11 21.40
C HIS A 800 19.16 -17.59 21.22
N THR A 801 19.60 -17.80 19.97
CA THR A 801 20.93 -18.36 19.72
C THR A 801 21.51 -17.97 18.38
N ARG A 802 22.81 -18.18 18.16
CA ARG A 802 23.44 -18.03 16.84
C ARG A 802 23.17 -19.26 15.99
N TRP A 803 23.01 -19.07 14.68
CA TRP A 803 22.86 -20.15 13.73
C TRP A 803 24.23 -20.66 13.26
N ASP A 804 25.01 -21.19 14.20
CA ASP A 804 26.34 -21.77 13.96
C ASP A 804 26.46 -23.19 14.56
N GLU A 805 27.47 -23.93 14.11
CA GLU A 805 27.65 -25.34 14.49
C GLU A 805 27.83 -25.53 16.01
N ALA A 806 28.46 -24.57 16.69
CA ALA A 806 28.64 -24.63 18.14
C ALA A 806 27.29 -24.50 18.88
N SER A 807 26.46 -23.56 18.45
CA SER A 807 25.15 -23.27 19.04
C SER A 807 24.10 -24.33 18.73
N LEU A 808 24.21 -24.96 17.54
CA LEU A 808 23.40 -26.11 17.13
C LEU A 808 23.88 -27.43 17.77
N GLY A 809 24.88 -27.42 18.66
CA GLY A 809 25.29 -28.60 19.42
C GLY A 809 24.28 -29.05 20.48
N GLU A 810 23.25 -28.26 20.74
CA GLU A 810 22.18 -28.49 21.72
C GLU A 810 20.81 -28.19 21.09
N THR A 811 19.73 -28.59 21.75
CA THR A 811 18.35 -28.34 21.28
C THR A 811 18.07 -26.87 21.00
N LEU A 812 17.26 -26.61 19.99
CA LEU A 812 16.76 -25.27 19.67
C LEU A 812 15.59 -24.86 20.55
N PHE A 813 14.94 -25.80 21.23
CA PHE A 813 13.68 -25.57 21.94
C PHE A 813 13.90 -25.58 23.46
N ASP A 814 13.50 -24.50 24.12
CA ASP A 814 13.42 -24.46 25.58
C ASP A 814 12.15 -25.17 26.05
N ARG A 815 11.02 -24.87 25.40
CA ARG A 815 9.69 -25.39 25.72
C ARG A 815 8.93 -25.72 24.45
N VAL A 816 8.12 -26.78 24.52
CA VAL A 816 7.13 -27.10 23.50
C VAL A 816 5.76 -27.28 24.16
N GLU A 817 4.73 -26.77 23.50
CA GLU A 817 3.34 -27.10 23.78
C GLU A 817 2.74 -27.71 22.53
N GLY A 818 2.09 -28.87 22.68
CA GLY A 818 1.67 -29.67 21.56
C GLY A 818 0.43 -30.48 21.85
N ARG A 819 -0.40 -30.65 20.83
CA ARG A 819 -1.46 -31.66 20.81
C ARG A 819 -1.44 -32.44 19.50
N TRP A 820 -1.59 -33.75 19.58
CA TRP A 820 -1.58 -34.66 18.43
C TRP A 820 -2.41 -35.91 18.73
N ILE A 821 -2.57 -36.80 17.75
CA ILE A 821 -3.32 -38.05 17.92
C ILE A 821 -2.38 -39.26 17.99
N GLU A 822 -2.63 -40.15 18.96
CA GLU A 822 -2.08 -41.51 19.02
C GLU A 822 -3.22 -42.52 18.87
N GLY A 823 -3.38 -43.07 17.66
CA GLY A 823 -4.52 -43.91 17.35
C GLY A 823 -5.83 -43.11 17.36
N LEU A 824 -6.60 -43.21 18.43
CA LEU A 824 -7.87 -42.46 18.62
C LEU A 824 -7.81 -41.48 19.79
N GLU A 825 -6.70 -41.47 20.51
CA GLU A 825 -6.55 -40.67 21.72
C GLU A 825 -5.80 -39.38 21.38
N GLU A 826 -6.39 -38.25 21.78
CA GLU A 826 -5.66 -36.99 21.78
C GLU A 826 -4.61 -37.02 22.89
N ARG A 827 -3.38 -36.70 22.51
CA ARG A 827 -2.25 -36.50 23.40
C ARG A 827 -1.98 -35.01 23.48
N THR A 828 -1.64 -34.57 24.67
CA THR A 828 -1.22 -33.20 24.94
C THR A 828 0.10 -33.21 25.68
N LEU A 829 0.96 -32.26 25.35
CA LEU A 829 2.22 -32.05 26.01
C LEU A 829 2.44 -30.57 26.22
N ALA A 830 2.96 -30.19 27.38
CA ALA A 830 3.38 -28.83 27.65
C ALA A 830 4.54 -28.87 28.66
N GLY A 831 5.72 -28.43 28.25
CA GLY A 831 6.89 -28.51 29.13
C GLY A 831 8.23 -28.32 28.42
N PRO A 832 9.32 -28.29 29.19
CA PRO A 832 10.65 -28.26 28.62
C PRO A 832 10.92 -29.53 27.81
N ILE A 833 11.41 -29.38 26.57
CA ILE A 833 11.55 -30.51 25.64
C ILE A 833 12.52 -31.58 26.18
N ALA A 834 13.51 -31.17 26.97
CA ALA A 834 14.48 -32.08 27.57
C ALA A 834 13.90 -33.00 28.65
N THR A 835 12.68 -32.72 29.14
CA THR A 835 12.02 -33.51 30.18
C THR A 835 11.13 -34.63 29.63
N LEU A 836 11.04 -34.76 28.30
CA LEU A 836 10.19 -35.74 27.66
C LEU A 836 10.69 -37.18 27.87
N PRO A 837 9.79 -38.18 27.93
CA PRO A 837 10.19 -39.58 28.11
C PRO A 837 11.12 -40.04 27.00
N GLY A 838 12.27 -40.63 27.37
CA GLY A 838 13.25 -41.11 26.39
C GLY A 838 13.89 -40.01 25.53
N TYR A 839 13.84 -38.75 25.98
CA TYR A 839 14.36 -37.61 25.23
C TYR A 839 15.84 -37.78 24.88
N ARG A 840 16.17 -37.44 23.63
CA ARG A 840 17.55 -37.35 23.11
C ARG A 840 17.63 -36.26 22.05
N TYR A 841 18.78 -35.58 22.04
CA TYR A 841 19.15 -34.61 21.02
C TYR A 841 20.19 -35.19 20.06
N GLY A 842 20.13 -34.80 18.79
CA GLY A 842 21.15 -35.12 17.80
C GLY A 842 21.36 -33.99 16.79
N LEU A 843 22.63 -33.68 16.50
CA LEU A 843 23.01 -32.80 15.39
C LEU A 843 23.42 -33.65 14.18
N GLY A 844 22.57 -33.67 13.15
CA GLY A 844 22.85 -34.34 11.88
C GLY A 844 23.45 -33.41 10.82
N GLU A 845 23.86 -33.98 9.68
CA GLU A 845 24.39 -33.19 8.55
C GLU A 845 23.36 -32.20 7.99
N GLU A 846 22.10 -32.63 7.88
CA GLU A 846 21.02 -31.84 7.25
C GLU A 846 20.08 -31.13 8.23
N ALA A 847 19.97 -31.61 9.48
CA ALA A 847 18.98 -31.13 10.45
C ALA A 847 19.43 -31.35 11.90
N THR A 848 18.93 -30.52 12.83
CA THR A 848 18.88 -30.86 14.25
C THR A 848 17.70 -31.82 14.48
N GLU A 849 17.80 -32.71 15.47
CA GLU A 849 16.76 -33.69 15.81
C GLU A 849 16.54 -33.73 17.33
N ASP A 850 15.34 -33.34 17.75
CA ASP A 850 14.82 -33.54 19.10
C ASP A 850 13.88 -34.75 19.08
N ALA A 851 14.26 -35.84 19.75
CA ALA A 851 13.50 -37.09 19.73
C ALA A 851 13.06 -37.52 21.12
N TRP A 852 11.87 -38.11 21.23
CA TRP A 852 11.34 -38.68 22.47
C TRP A 852 10.48 -39.91 22.18
N GLU A 853 10.06 -40.62 23.23
CA GLU A 853 9.43 -41.93 23.12
C GLU A 853 8.05 -41.96 23.79
N SER A 854 7.17 -42.78 23.22
CA SER A 854 5.88 -43.18 23.75
C SER A 854 5.71 -44.68 23.52
N ASP A 855 4.66 -45.28 24.08
CA ASP A 855 4.31 -46.67 23.77
C ASP A 855 3.93 -46.88 22.29
N TRP A 856 3.57 -45.80 21.58
CA TRP A 856 3.11 -45.85 20.20
C TRP A 856 4.25 -45.68 19.18
N ALA A 857 5.14 -44.71 19.41
CA ALA A 857 6.19 -44.34 18.48
C ALA A 857 7.38 -43.66 19.19
N THR A 858 8.53 -43.68 18.53
CA THR A 858 9.55 -42.66 18.71
C THR A 858 9.17 -41.45 17.86
N TRP A 859 8.99 -40.32 18.52
CA TRP A 859 8.67 -39.03 17.93
C TRP A 859 9.93 -38.23 17.67
N ARG A 860 9.95 -37.42 16.60
CA ARG A 860 11.09 -36.60 16.22
C ARG A 860 10.62 -35.26 15.66
N LEU A 861 11.12 -34.19 16.25
CA LEU A 861 11.04 -32.85 15.71
C LEU A 861 12.38 -32.51 15.07
N ARG A 862 12.37 -32.23 13.76
CA ARG A 862 13.59 -31.98 12.98
C ARG A 862 13.57 -30.57 12.43
N VAL A 863 14.61 -29.78 12.69
CA VAL A 863 14.78 -28.44 12.10
C VAL A 863 15.92 -28.51 11.09
N HIS A 864 15.58 -28.33 9.82
CA HIS A 864 16.57 -28.40 8.74
C HIS A 864 17.54 -27.21 8.80
N ARG A 865 18.84 -27.47 8.61
CA ARG A 865 19.92 -26.49 8.78
C ARG A 865 19.96 -25.44 7.66
N GLY A 866 19.37 -25.76 6.51
CA GLY A 866 19.17 -24.83 5.39
C GLY A 866 18.07 -23.83 5.72
N ILE A 867 18.42 -22.76 6.43
CA ILE A 867 17.51 -21.66 6.75
C ILE A 867 17.44 -20.69 5.56
N HIS A 868 16.24 -20.26 5.18
CA HIS A 868 16.05 -19.32 4.08
C HIS A 868 15.67 -17.95 4.63
N VAL A 869 16.67 -17.10 4.83
CA VAL A 869 16.48 -15.70 5.19
C VAL A 869 16.57 -14.86 3.92
N PRO A 870 15.53 -14.08 3.55
CA PRO A 870 15.57 -13.27 2.34
C PRO A 870 16.72 -12.26 2.37
N ASN A 871 17.29 -11.93 1.20
CA ASN A 871 18.34 -10.92 1.11
C ASN A 871 17.82 -9.55 1.63
N GLY A 872 18.60 -8.88 2.47
CA GLY A 872 18.22 -7.58 3.06
C GLY A 872 17.38 -7.69 4.35
N ALA A 873 17.02 -8.89 4.78
CA ALA A 873 16.30 -9.18 6.03
C ALA A 873 17.06 -8.87 7.32
N GLY A 874 18.37 -8.66 7.24
CA GLY A 874 19.23 -8.46 8.41
C GLY A 874 19.86 -9.74 8.97
N PRO A 875 20.56 -9.64 10.11
CA PRO A 875 21.28 -10.74 10.73
C PRO A 875 20.38 -11.62 11.62
N VAL A 876 19.05 -11.52 11.48
CA VAL A 876 18.08 -12.16 12.35
C VAL A 876 17.21 -13.13 11.56
N ALA A 877 17.01 -14.31 12.14
CA ALA A 877 16.14 -15.35 11.61
C ALA A 877 15.13 -15.76 12.68
N VAL A 878 14.01 -16.30 12.23
CA VAL A 878 12.96 -16.87 13.09
C VAL A 878 12.72 -18.32 12.70
N LEU A 879 12.02 -19.10 13.53
CA LEU A 879 11.78 -20.52 13.23
C LEU A 879 11.03 -20.72 11.89
N GLN A 880 10.20 -19.75 11.50
CA GLN A 880 9.47 -19.70 10.24
C GLN A 880 10.37 -19.64 9.00
N ASP A 881 11.65 -19.25 9.16
CA ASP A 881 12.65 -19.24 8.07
C ASP A 881 13.25 -20.65 7.85
N ALA A 882 13.01 -21.59 8.76
CA ALA A 882 13.50 -22.96 8.69
C ALA A 882 12.39 -23.93 8.31
N ARG A 883 12.75 -25.01 7.59
CA ARG A 883 11.84 -26.14 7.41
C ARG A 883 11.81 -26.97 8.69
N VAL A 884 10.62 -27.10 9.28
CA VAL A 884 10.36 -27.92 10.46
C VAL A 884 9.60 -29.19 10.04
N GLU A 885 10.14 -30.35 10.39
CA GLU A 885 9.58 -31.65 10.07
C GLU A 885 9.20 -32.40 11.36
N TRP A 886 8.00 -32.97 11.37
CA TRP A 886 7.46 -33.81 12.43
C TRP A 886 7.40 -35.26 11.95
N GLU A 887 8.11 -36.16 12.62
CA GLU A 887 8.25 -37.56 12.24
C GLU A 887 7.83 -38.51 13.37
N ALA A 888 7.18 -39.61 12.99
CA ALA A 888 6.95 -40.76 13.84
C ALA A 888 7.65 -42.00 13.29
N ARG A 889 8.32 -42.74 14.18
CA ARG A 889 8.77 -44.11 13.94
C ARG A 889 7.99 -45.04 14.86
N TYR A 890 7.04 -45.76 14.28
CA TYR A 890 6.08 -46.54 15.03
C TYR A 890 6.70 -47.79 15.65
N ALA A 891 6.29 -48.11 16.88
CA ALA A 891 6.69 -49.33 17.57
C ALA A 891 6.15 -50.59 16.86
N SER A 892 5.04 -50.46 16.12
CA SER A 892 4.47 -51.49 15.25
C SER A 892 4.05 -50.89 13.91
N PRO A 893 4.23 -51.60 12.77
CA PRO A 893 3.83 -51.10 11.46
C PRO A 893 2.35 -50.69 11.42
N GLN A 894 2.08 -49.48 10.93
CA GLN A 894 0.76 -48.89 10.83
C GLN A 894 0.15 -49.13 9.45
N PRO A 895 -1.15 -49.45 9.34
CA PRO A 895 -1.82 -49.56 8.03
C PRO A 895 -1.75 -48.25 7.25
N THR A 896 -1.43 -48.31 5.97
CA THR A 896 -1.43 -47.14 5.09
C THR A 896 -1.83 -47.52 3.67
N LEU A 897 -1.97 -46.52 2.81
CA LEU A 897 -2.22 -46.68 1.40
C LEU A 897 -0.97 -46.37 0.60
N GLU A 898 -0.71 -47.19 -0.41
CA GLU A 898 0.25 -46.89 -1.46
C GLU A 898 -0.51 -46.81 -2.79
N VAL A 899 -0.35 -45.70 -3.50
CA VAL A 899 -0.83 -45.56 -4.87
C VAL A 899 0.29 -46.05 -5.79
N ARG A 900 0.08 -47.21 -6.41
CA ARG A 900 1.06 -47.80 -7.32
C ARG A 900 1.10 -47.00 -8.63
N SER A 901 2.20 -47.13 -9.38
CA SER A 901 2.41 -46.42 -10.66
C SER A 901 1.36 -46.73 -11.74
N ASP A 902 0.56 -47.78 -11.56
CA ASP A 902 -0.56 -48.19 -12.43
C ASP A 902 -1.91 -47.61 -11.97
N GLY A 903 -1.92 -46.75 -10.95
CA GLY A 903 -3.12 -46.14 -10.37
C GLY A 903 -3.88 -47.04 -9.39
N VAL A 904 -3.40 -48.26 -9.11
CA VAL A 904 -4.06 -49.18 -8.18
C VAL A 904 -3.68 -48.85 -6.75
N ILE A 905 -4.70 -48.66 -5.90
CA ILE A 905 -4.55 -48.43 -4.47
C ILE A 905 -4.31 -49.78 -3.77
N ALA A 906 -3.18 -49.91 -3.08
CA ALA A 906 -2.86 -51.07 -2.28
C ALA A 906 -2.87 -50.73 -0.79
N ASN A 907 -3.57 -51.55 0.01
CA ASN A 907 -3.40 -51.54 1.46
C ASN A 907 -2.02 -52.11 1.79
N THR A 908 -1.18 -51.30 2.45
CA THR A 908 0.16 -51.68 2.89
C THR A 908 0.36 -51.27 4.36
N THR A 909 1.59 -51.35 4.86
CA THR A 909 1.96 -50.87 6.19
C THR A 909 3.21 -50.04 6.15
N THR A 910 3.32 -49.05 7.04
CA THR A 910 4.53 -48.25 7.22
C THR A 910 5.00 -48.28 8.67
N SER A 911 6.31 -48.27 8.89
CA SER A 911 6.92 -48.09 10.21
C SER A 911 7.40 -46.65 10.45
N ARG A 912 7.32 -45.78 9.44
CA ARG A 912 7.81 -44.40 9.50
C ARG A 912 6.96 -43.48 8.64
N GLU A 913 6.57 -42.35 9.20
CA GLU A 913 5.89 -41.27 8.50
C GLU A 913 6.47 -39.93 8.94
N SER A 914 6.46 -38.94 8.05
CA SER A 914 6.81 -37.56 8.40
C SER A 914 5.95 -36.56 7.65
N VAL A 915 5.80 -35.38 8.24
CA VAL A 915 5.03 -34.24 7.70
C VAL A 915 5.77 -32.94 7.99
N ASN A 916 5.54 -31.90 7.19
CA ASN A 916 6.04 -30.56 7.50
C ASN A 916 5.10 -29.88 8.52
N LEU A 917 5.69 -29.11 9.43
CA LEU A 917 4.96 -28.15 10.25
C LEU A 917 5.12 -26.76 9.64
N VAL A 918 4.02 -26.02 9.57
CA VAL A 918 3.98 -24.63 9.07
C VAL A 918 3.24 -23.74 10.05
N PRO A 919 3.54 -22.42 10.08
CA PRO A 919 2.76 -21.45 10.84
C PRO A 919 1.30 -21.42 10.38
N LEU A 920 0.38 -21.42 11.33
CA LEU A 920 -1.05 -21.34 11.05
C LEU A 920 -1.46 -19.89 10.82
N THR A 921 -2.13 -19.64 9.70
CA THR A 921 -2.68 -18.32 9.37
C THR A 921 -4.19 -18.30 9.64
N PRO A 922 -4.71 -17.27 10.33
CA PRO A 922 -6.16 -17.14 10.55
C PRO A 922 -6.88 -16.90 9.21
N VAL A 923 -8.15 -17.30 9.15
CA VAL A 923 -9.04 -17.01 8.01
C VAL A 923 -9.34 -15.52 8.02
N GLY A 924 -9.13 -14.86 6.87
CA GLY A 924 -9.40 -13.43 6.70
C GLY A 924 -10.03 -13.11 5.33
N PRO A 925 -10.19 -11.83 4.97
CA PRO A 925 -10.92 -11.41 3.76
C PRO A 925 -10.37 -11.99 2.44
N GLY A 926 -9.08 -12.29 2.37
CA GLY A 926 -8.44 -12.90 1.20
C GLY A 926 -8.55 -14.43 1.15
N SER A 927 -9.02 -15.08 2.20
CA SER A 927 -9.17 -16.54 2.27
C SER A 927 -10.28 -17.01 1.32
N LYS A 928 -9.98 -18.03 0.51
CA LYS A 928 -10.90 -18.53 -0.52
C LYS A 928 -11.72 -19.70 0.02
N ARG A 929 -12.99 -19.44 0.33
CA ARG A 929 -13.93 -20.49 0.76
C ARG A 929 -14.18 -21.50 -0.38
N GLN A 930 -13.97 -22.77 -0.08
CA GLN A 930 -14.18 -23.90 -0.96
C GLN A 930 -15.39 -24.73 -0.50
N GLU A 931 -16.07 -25.32 -1.47
CA GLU A 931 -17.11 -26.31 -1.25
C GLU A 931 -16.87 -27.49 -2.18
N ARG A 932 -16.99 -28.71 -1.64
CA ARG A 932 -16.98 -29.95 -2.41
C ARG A 932 -18.16 -30.81 -2.01
N MET A 933 -18.71 -31.51 -3.00
CA MET A 933 -19.84 -32.40 -2.81
C MET A 933 -19.60 -33.69 -3.57
N GLY A 934 -19.89 -34.81 -2.92
CA GLY A 934 -19.88 -36.13 -3.54
C GLY A 934 -21.19 -36.84 -3.28
N ARG A 935 -21.74 -37.47 -4.32
CA ARG A 935 -22.90 -38.37 -4.22
C ARG A 935 -22.59 -39.73 -4.79
N LYS A 936 -23.01 -40.79 -4.10
CA LYS A 936 -22.97 -42.16 -4.62
C LYS A 936 -24.14 -42.96 -4.06
N GLY A 937 -25.07 -43.36 -4.93
CA GLY A 937 -26.29 -44.05 -4.51
C GLY A 937 -27.15 -43.16 -3.59
N GLY A 938 -27.47 -43.65 -2.39
CA GLY A 938 -28.20 -42.92 -1.36
C GLY A 938 -27.32 -42.11 -0.40
N TRP A 939 -26.02 -42.00 -0.68
CA TRP A 939 -25.03 -41.36 0.19
C TRP A 939 -24.57 -40.02 -0.37
N GLU A 940 -24.37 -39.05 0.52
CA GLU A 940 -23.86 -37.72 0.18
C GLU A 940 -22.83 -37.26 1.22
N VAL A 941 -21.75 -36.65 0.75
CA VAL A 941 -20.78 -35.93 1.57
C VAL A 941 -20.67 -34.51 1.03
N ARG A 942 -20.81 -33.51 1.91
CA ARG A 942 -20.62 -32.11 1.61
C ARG A 942 -19.59 -31.53 2.56
N THR A 943 -18.54 -30.92 2.04
CA THR A 943 -17.45 -30.35 2.85
C THR A 943 -17.19 -28.91 2.44
N GLU A 944 -16.99 -28.06 3.45
CA GLU A 944 -16.69 -26.64 3.31
C GLU A 944 -15.41 -26.32 4.10
N PHE A 945 -14.49 -25.60 3.47
CA PHE A 945 -13.17 -25.28 4.01
C PHE A 945 -12.59 -24.02 3.35
N TYR A 946 -11.42 -23.57 3.80
CA TYR A 946 -10.72 -22.43 3.24
C TYR A 946 -9.38 -22.83 2.63
N TRP A 947 -9.10 -22.28 1.45
CA TRP A 947 -7.75 -22.11 0.93
C TRP A 947 -7.19 -20.76 1.37
N PRO A 948 -5.87 -20.65 1.57
CA PRO A 948 -5.25 -19.36 1.84
C PRO A 948 -5.31 -18.46 0.59
N PRO A 949 -5.06 -17.14 0.74
CA PRO A 949 -4.89 -16.24 -0.39
C PRO A 949 -3.84 -16.77 -1.38
N GLU A 950 -4.01 -16.44 -2.66
CA GLU A 950 -3.01 -16.80 -3.67
C GLU A 950 -1.65 -16.16 -3.36
N PRO A 951 -0.54 -16.85 -3.64
CA PRO A 951 0.78 -16.28 -3.43
C PRO A 951 0.97 -15.03 -4.27
N LYS A 952 1.59 -13.99 -3.69
CA LYS A 952 2.05 -12.82 -4.43
C LYS A 952 3.33 -13.24 -5.20
N GLY A 953 3.35 -13.18 -6.53
CA GLY A 953 4.55 -13.62 -7.27
C GLY A 953 4.29 -14.26 -8.63
N ILE A 954 5.35 -14.49 -9.41
CA ILE A 954 5.29 -15.33 -10.61
C ILE A 954 5.26 -16.77 -10.09
N VAL A 955 4.06 -17.34 -10.04
CA VAL A 955 3.87 -18.75 -9.70
C VAL A 955 3.62 -19.56 -10.96
N ALA A 956 4.49 -20.54 -11.24
CA ALA A 956 4.27 -21.52 -12.29
C ALA A 956 3.26 -22.57 -11.80
N GLY A 957 2.02 -22.10 -11.64
CA GLY A 957 0.92 -22.80 -10.99
C GLY A 957 1.07 -22.93 -9.47
N TYR A 958 -0.07 -22.93 -8.79
CA TYR A 958 -0.18 -22.86 -7.33
C TYR A 958 -0.99 -24.07 -6.84
N THR A 959 -0.47 -24.79 -5.84
CA THR A 959 -1.22 -25.84 -5.13
C THR A 959 -1.64 -25.28 -3.78
N ALA A 960 -2.93 -25.03 -3.60
CA ALA A 960 -3.49 -24.47 -2.38
C ALA A 960 -3.55 -25.52 -1.27
N PRO A 961 -2.86 -25.31 -0.12
CA PRO A 961 -3.03 -26.17 1.05
C PRO A 961 -4.34 -25.85 1.78
N LEU A 962 -4.71 -26.68 2.76
CA LEU A 962 -5.78 -26.33 3.69
C LEU A 962 -5.34 -25.15 4.58
N GLN A 963 -6.19 -24.14 4.68
CA GLN A 963 -6.05 -23.09 5.70
C GLN A 963 -6.87 -23.41 6.96
N ALA A 964 -8.17 -23.68 6.81
CA ALA A 964 -9.07 -24.00 7.91
C ALA A 964 -10.30 -24.77 7.44
N TRP A 965 -10.86 -25.61 8.31
CA TRP A 965 -12.15 -26.27 8.09
C TRP A 965 -13.32 -25.35 8.47
N VAL A 966 -14.46 -25.53 7.80
CA VAL A 966 -15.75 -24.96 8.21
C VAL A 966 -16.64 -26.05 8.79
N GLU A 967 -17.03 -27.01 7.94
CA GLU A 967 -17.92 -28.10 8.32
C GLU A 967 -17.91 -29.18 7.23
N THR A 968 -18.01 -30.45 7.63
CA THR A 968 -18.34 -31.55 6.73
C THR A 968 -19.59 -32.27 7.21
N THR A 969 -20.56 -32.48 6.32
CA THR A 969 -21.78 -33.25 6.56
C THR A 969 -21.81 -34.50 5.70
N VAL A 970 -22.01 -35.65 6.34
CA VAL A 970 -22.15 -36.97 5.71
C VAL A 970 -23.56 -37.49 5.95
N THR A 971 -24.30 -37.84 4.89
CA THR A 971 -25.68 -38.33 4.95
C THR A 971 -25.85 -39.67 4.24
N GLY A 972 -26.84 -40.44 4.70
CA GLY A 972 -27.23 -41.72 4.11
C GLY A 972 -26.46 -42.96 4.61
N PHE A 973 -25.35 -42.78 5.33
CA PHE A 973 -24.58 -43.87 5.96
C PHE A 973 -25.11 -44.29 7.33
N THR A 974 -25.81 -43.39 8.00
CA THR A 974 -26.37 -43.53 9.34
C THR A 974 -27.81 -43.04 9.32
N SER A 975 -28.56 -43.34 10.40
CA SER A 975 -29.95 -42.94 10.59
C SER A 975 -30.15 -41.42 10.60
N ARG A 976 -29.11 -40.67 10.95
CA ARG A 976 -29.07 -39.20 10.96
C ARG A 976 -27.73 -38.71 10.40
N PRO A 977 -27.66 -37.50 9.82
CA PRO A 977 -26.41 -36.91 9.32
C PRO A 977 -25.29 -36.91 10.37
N VAL A 978 -24.08 -37.27 9.94
CA VAL A 978 -22.85 -37.10 10.72
C VAL A 978 -22.25 -35.75 10.34
N VAL A 979 -21.99 -34.89 11.33
CA VAL A 979 -21.44 -33.55 11.11
C VAL A 979 -20.09 -33.45 11.80
N LEU A 980 -19.07 -33.03 11.05
CA LEU A 980 -17.69 -32.90 11.50
C LEU A 980 -17.26 -31.42 11.48
N ARG A 981 -16.69 -30.95 12.59
CA ARG A 981 -16.11 -29.60 12.73
C ARG A 981 -14.72 -29.64 13.35
N GLY A 982 -14.31 -30.76 13.95
CA GLY A 982 -12.98 -30.91 14.53
C GLY A 982 -11.88 -30.92 13.47
N ASP A 983 -10.72 -30.37 13.81
CA ASP A 983 -9.55 -30.44 12.93
C ASP A 983 -9.02 -31.86 12.79
N PHE A 984 -9.05 -32.65 13.87
CA PHE A 984 -8.54 -34.02 13.88
C PHE A 984 -9.38 -34.98 13.03
N SER A 985 -10.70 -34.78 12.98
CA SER A 985 -11.65 -35.62 12.22
C SER A 985 -11.63 -35.41 10.71
N GLN A 986 -10.91 -34.40 10.20
CA GLN A 986 -10.97 -34.04 8.77
C GLN A 986 -9.58 -33.80 8.20
N THR A 987 -9.20 -34.52 7.14
CA THR A 987 -7.91 -34.37 6.46
C THR A 987 -8.09 -34.04 4.99
N TYR A 988 -7.25 -33.11 4.50
CA TYR A 988 -7.18 -32.65 3.13
C TYR A 988 -5.79 -32.90 2.55
N ARG A 989 -5.75 -33.33 1.30
CA ARG A 989 -4.53 -33.42 0.51
C ARG A 989 -4.82 -33.06 -0.94
N PRO A 990 -4.28 -31.94 -1.45
CA PRO A 990 -4.37 -31.60 -2.86
C PRO A 990 -3.31 -32.33 -3.69
N GLY A 991 -3.64 -32.66 -4.93
CA GLY A 991 -2.66 -32.93 -5.97
C GLY A 991 -2.05 -31.65 -6.54
N HIS A 992 -1.05 -31.80 -7.39
CA HIS A 992 -0.41 -30.66 -8.08
C HIS A 992 -1.47 -29.77 -8.78
N HIS A 993 -1.43 -28.46 -8.49
CA HIS A 993 -2.40 -27.45 -8.94
C HIS A 993 -3.87 -27.72 -8.55
N ASN A 994 -4.09 -28.51 -7.49
CA ASN A 994 -5.41 -28.95 -7.03
C ASN A 994 -6.23 -29.61 -8.16
N PHE A 995 -5.59 -30.18 -9.20
CA PHE A 995 -6.28 -30.90 -10.28
C PHE A 995 -7.06 -32.11 -9.78
N TRP A 996 -6.63 -32.64 -8.65
CA TRP A 996 -7.41 -33.56 -7.85
C TRP A 996 -7.20 -33.22 -6.37
N GLU A 997 -8.12 -33.67 -5.54
CA GLU A 997 -8.12 -33.47 -4.11
C GLU A 997 -8.57 -34.75 -3.41
N GLU A 998 -7.94 -35.05 -2.30
CA GLU A 998 -8.15 -36.26 -1.53
C GLU A 998 -8.52 -35.87 -0.10
N PHE A 999 -9.64 -36.43 0.37
CA PHE A 999 -10.21 -36.16 1.67
C PHE A 999 -10.26 -37.43 2.50
N LEU A 1000 -10.04 -37.31 3.81
CA LEU A 1000 -10.32 -38.37 4.79
C LEU A 1000 -11.12 -37.78 5.95
N PHE A 1001 -12.30 -38.36 6.18
CA PHE A 1001 -13.21 -37.96 7.24
C PHE A 1001 -13.33 -39.09 8.27
N ASP A 1002 -12.82 -38.87 9.48
CA ASP A 1002 -12.81 -39.81 10.59
C ASP A 1002 -13.75 -39.33 11.72
N PRO A 1003 -15.02 -39.78 11.74
CA PRO A 1003 -16.01 -39.36 12.72
C PRO A 1003 -15.70 -39.74 14.16
N TRP A 1004 -14.78 -40.67 14.40
CA TRP A 1004 -14.42 -41.09 15.74
C TRP A 1004 -13.43 -40.13 16.42
N LEU A 1005 -12.82 -39.22 15.66
CA LEU A 1005 -12.02 -38.11 16.17
C LEU A 1005 -12.85 -36.83 16.32
N GLU A 1006 -14.17 -36.88 16.07
CA GLU A 1006 -15.04 -35.72 16.18
C GLU A 1006 -15.44 -35.46 17.64
N PRO A 1007 -15.16 -34.26 18.18
CA PRO A 1007 -15.54 -33.92 19.54
C PRO A 1007 -17.07 -33.95 19.73
N GLY A 1008 -17.54 -34.80 20.64
CA GLY A 1008 -18.95 -34.83 21.06
C GLY A 1008 -19.91 -35.48 20.06
N LEU A 1009 -19.43 -36.24 19.07
CA LEU A 1009 -20.32 -37.01 18.19
C LEU A 1009 -21.13 -38.04 19.00
N GLU A 1010 -22.41 -38.18 18.66
CA GLU A 1010 -23.34 -38.98 19.44
C GLU A 1010 -22.98 -40.49 19.42
N PRO A 1011 -22.97 -41.18 20.58
CA PRO A 1011 -22.57 -42.59 20.66
C PRO A 1011 -23.38 -43.54 19.77
N ASP A 1012 -24.68 -43.25 19.56
CA ASP A 1012 -25.55 -44.07 18.72
C ASP A 1012 -25.10 -44.03 17.24
N LEU A 1013 -24.61 -42.88 16.75
CA LEU A 1013 -24.07 -42.76 15.40
C LEU A 1013 -22.76 -43.54 15.26
N LEU A 1014 -21.87 -43.46 16.27
CA LEU A 1014 -20.63 -44.25 16.29
C LEU A 1014 -20.93 -45.76 16.32
N ALA A 1015 -21.97 -46.20 17.02
CA ALA A 1015 -22.39 -47.60 17.06
C ALA A 1015 -22.91 -48.09 15.70
N GLU A 1016 -23.68 -47.27 14.98
CA GLU A 1016 -24.12 -47.58 13.61
C GLU A 1016 -22.94 -47.71 12.65
N LEU A 1017 -21.97 -46.78 12.72
CA LEU A 1017 -20.74 -46.82 11.92
C LEU A 1017 -19.89 -48.05 12.23
N ALA A 1018 -19.74 -48.40 13.50
CA ALA A 1018 -19.04 -49.62 13.92
C ALA A 1018 -19.71 -50.88 13.38
N ALA A 1019 -21.04 -50.95 13.42
CA ALA A 1019 -21.80 -52.08 12.87
C ALA A 1019 -21.64 -52.21 11.34
N ALA A 1020 -21.40 -51.09 10.66
CA ALA A 1020 -21.10 -51.04 9.23
C ALA A 1020 -19.60 -51.23 8.91
N ASP A 1021 -18.74 -51.45 9.91
CA ASP A 1021 -17.27 -51.49 9.79
C ASP A 1021 -16.71 -50.23 9.10
N ILE A 1022 -17.20 -49.06 9.52
CA ILE A 1022 -16.79 -47.74 9.03
C ILE A 1022 -16.02 -47.01 10.13
N ARG A 1023 -14.70 -46.90 9.93
CA ARG A 1023 -13.84 -45.99 10.67
C ARG A 1023 -13.85 -44.59 10.07
N GLY A 1024 -13.90 -44.48 8.75
CA GLY A 1024 -13.94 -43.19 8.08
C GLY A 1024 -14.17 -43.29 6.58
N TRP A 1025 -14.28 -42.16 5.92
CA TRP A 1025 -14.53 -42.07 4.49
C TRP A 1025 -13.38 -41.38 3.77
N ARG A 1026 -12.87 -42.01 2.71
CA ARG A 1026 -11.92 -41.42 1.77
C ARG A 1026 -12.61 -41.09 0.47
N LEU A 1027 -12.43 -39.85 0.02
CA LEU A 1027 -13.00 -39.33 -1.22
C LEU A 1027 -11.88 -38.74 -2.07
N VAL A 1028 -11.87 -39.06 -3.36
CA VAL A 1028 -11.01 -38.40 -4.35
C VAL A 1028 -11.89 -37.62 -5.31
N TRP A 1029 -11.59 -36.35 -5.46
CA TRP A 1029 -12.30 -35.40 -6.31
C TRP A 1029 -11.34 -34.93 -7.41
N ASP A 1030 -11.70 -35.09 -8.69
CA ASP A 1030 -10.86 -34.73 -9.84
C ASP A 1030 -11.68 -34.06 -10.97
N GLY A 1031 -12.87 -33.55 -10.63
CA GLY A 1031 -13.86 -33.03 -11.58
C GLY A 1031 -15.12 -32.53 -10.88
N PRO A 1032 -16.29 -32.40 -11.54
CA PRO A 1032 -17.49 -31.87 -10.90
C PRO A 1032 -18.05 -32.77 -9.76
N ASP A 1033 -17.68 -34.05 -9.74
CA ASP A 1033 -18.11 -35.05 -8.76
C ASP A 1033 -16.90 -35.85 -8.24
N VAL A 1034 -17.09 -36.58 -7.14
CA VAL A 1034 -16.09 -37.48 -6.55
C VAL A 1034 -15.88 -38.72 -7.42
N SER A 1035 -14.65 -38.93 -7.90
CA SER A 1035 -14.29 -40.04 -8.78
C SER A 1035 -14.00 -41.36 -8.05
N GLN A 1036 -13.56 -41.30 -6.80
CA GLN A 1036 -13.29 -42.50 -5.99
C GLN A 1036 -13.88 -42.42 -4.59
N TRP A 1037 -14.48 -43.53 -4.15
CA TRP A 1037 -15.09 -43.69 -2.83
C TRP A 1037 -14.55 -44.93 -2.14
N SER A 1038 -13.94 -44.72 -0.98
CA SER A 1038 -13.47 -45.81 -0.13
C SER A 1038 -13.85 -45.58 1.33
N VAL A 1039 -14.11 -46.67 2.05
CA VAL A 1039 -14.26 -46.68 3.50
C VAL A 1039 -12.95 -47.14 4.11
N LEU A 1040 -12.47 -46.42 5.10
CA LEU A 1040 -11.49 -46.92 6.06
C LEU A 1040 -12.25 -47.82 7.05
N GLY A 1041 -11.89 -49.09 7.12
CA GLY A 1041 -12.48 -50.04 8.07
C GLY A 1041 -11.91 -49.91 9.49
N MET A 1042 -12.56 -50.55 10.46
CA MET A 1042 -12.05 -50.61 11.85
C MET A 1042 -10.74 -51.40 11.96
N ASP A 1043 -10.41 -52.21 10.95
CA ASP A 1043 -9.12 -52.91 10.80
C ASP A 1043 -8.01 -52.03 10.19
N GLY A 1044 -8.31 -50.76 9.91
CA GLY A 1044 -7.38 -49.81 9.29
C GLY A 1044 -7.17 -50.02 7.79
N ARG A 1045 -7.97 -50.88 7.13
CA ARG A 1045 -7.87 -51.14 5.68
C ARG A 1045 -8.92 -50.38 4.91
N PHE A 1046 -8.51 -49.85 3.77
CA PHE A 1046 -9.41 -49.20 2.82
C PHE A 1046 -10.11 -50.22 1.94
N ARG A 1047 -11.42 -50.03 1.75
CA ARG A 1047 -12.26 -50.86 0.90
C ARG A 1047 -13.10 -49.97 0.02
N GLU A 1048 -13.16 -50.27 -1.27
CA GLU A 1048 -14.05 -49.53 -2.17
C GLU A 1048 -15.51 -49.71 -1.75
N LEU A 1049 -16.23 -48.60 -1.67
CA LEU A 1049 -17.68 -48.61 -1.58
C LEU A 1049 -18.23 -49.09 -2.92
N ARG A 1050 -18.87 -50.27 -2.94
CA ARG A 1050 -19.52 -50.81 -4.14
C ARG A 1050 -20.92 -50.25 -4.32
#